data_AF-A0A8H7FG00-F1
#
_entry.id   AF-A0A8H7FG00-F1
#
_cell.length_a   1.000
_cell.length_b   1.000
_cell.length_c   1.000
_cell.angle_alpha   90.00
_cell.angle_beta   90.00
_cell.angle_gamma   90.00
#
_symmetry.space_group_name_H-M   'P 1'
#
loop_
_entity.id
_entity.type
_entity.pdbx_description
1 polymer ?
#
loop_
_entity_poly.entity_id
_entity_poly.type
_entity_poly.pdbx_seq_one_letter_code
_entity_poly.pdbx_strand_id
1 'polypeptide(L)'
;MKRAAASGDLEDPYTNAKRHKLEPGILPSRADLFESHLRTSAHEVLEQGIGAGTTFLSGKASMSWGVSRGLKKFQMETVDGGDKQRFDVKLSGKCAAHSSLLDVNTGDQFDILLKGAAVERKQDSSKPYFFPMELEFSEGVVIKWTKRARKPAENGTIVDTWACCLKLKAVDEEARRREEAAKIAGEENGLSWFTPPDNPYPEQLLSSIIVSKNVAAQSTVESAPNAPIACAESPKVDLYAPPKATALPPQPAREKLASTSNRATVVNAPIAGPSRQGGPTAYKPRSKKQSPDAAPTHLPVNNRINDHIPPLINPVTSAQETSVPPPISDSGRPEAPAASKPPTKKRSPAAIAPSARPAANAGAEAKDRSPTSVAAARDASAPAQRPAKPKHSARPISNNASPQMDTPASAVQSNVAQQQAAIPADAEATSVPQLTNKQRRLLKRKLKAMSGAAGPEASTSAAQLVVNPPAPLPVPSLNAVPEPMAEPAAEEQRDPALDIRAGLQYGTEIYVPLDEVSEKRGIVNVIALVTSVRNWSTSLTLVDPSILKDYDIYGSLEGRGTTINCFTRKYEQWLPSPQYGDVIILRGAKWSNQTLVGYGDKLRWSIFSPEQGKVHHGDKGDAPESEGVADGFGYEFGPYWDAQGPELTACLRYADWWRAMLKIAEKHMGRVHQIGPEDAPPYVSKARRVHRLIGDASPDLPPRGFFDCTVEILKGYLNDNGVYSVYVTDYTRNPATAPVQAEWCPPELGDCILKVEMWDAASALAQTMETGEYWFLRNCRIKASTGGYLEGTMQLAEKVAKLDESDAEFNTHLAALLQRKSDWEKTNQGRDFKFEHKSICDVRVTKEVQYFTCTVEMLSVEHNPNGVSCCYITDYTCHPDLPIIPETHPWARGLERRIVKVALWDGQADMAKNIEAGKFYTIRNLRLLLETTGGRIQGRLGGAERLIDKLRSGDSNNERLATLLRNKQKWEEDNIREQNEQTSSPDDILPETYPPPGFSSIREVLDTKEIPNKHLLRVHIRDFFPFSLEQFVMRRCKHCDKKIDDRYLECLPCLDVETTVRHVFCFFFLLEDADGKELLVSVSDECPLLQGLATIDLREDPSILQELTDRLEPFIGNLVDVHKGISRGEQVARRTPALNISIGCWQNENVDTVTYGLLDVELARL
;
A
#
# COMPACT_ATOMS: atom_id res chain seq x y z
N MET A 1 -48.32 8.57 43.18
CA MET A 1 -48.49 9.05 41.79
C MET A 1 -47.25 9.81 41.33
N LYS A 2 -46.50 9.27 40.36
CA LYS A 2 -45.75 9.99 39.30
C LYS A 2 -45.09 8.93 38.42
N ARG A 3 -45.09 9.12 37.09
CA ARG A 3 -44.36 8.22 36.17
C ARG A 3 -42.89 8.64 36.11
N ALA A 4 -41.98 7.67 36.09
CA ALA A 4 -40.65 7.84 35.52
C ALA A 4 -40.66 7.21 34.12
N ALA A 5 -40.04 7.85 33.14
CA ALA A 5 -39.82 7.28 31.82
C ALA A 5 -38.39 6.74 31.75
N ALA A 6 -38.22 5.51 31.28
CA ALA A 6 -36.90 4.96 30.98
C ALA A 6 -36.49 5.36 29.56
N SER A 7 -35.32 5.96 29.40
CA SER A 7 -34.63 6.06 28.12
C SER A 7 -33.80 4.79 27.94
N GLY A 8 -34.18 3.93 26.99
CA GLY A 8 -33.32 2.85 26.52
C GLY A 8 -32.35 3.39 25.48
N ASP A 9 -31.06 3.13 25.67
CA ASP A 9 -30.05 3.39 24.64
C ASP A 9 -30.18 2.32 23.54
N LEU A 10 -30.55 2.72 22.32
CA LEU A 10 -30.38 1.87 21.14
C LEU A 10 -28.96 2.06 20.60
N GLU A 11 -28.28 0.96 20.27
CA GLU A 11 -27.00 1.00 19.57
C GLU A 11 -27.19 1.43 18.10
N ASP A 12 -26.23 2.19 17.57
CA ASP A 12 -26.29 2.81 16.25
C ASP A 12 -25.72 1.86 15.16
N PRO A 13 -26.55 1.40 14.19
CA PRO A 13 -26.12 0.42 13.18
C PRO A 13 -25.27 1.02 12.05
N TYR A 14 -25.08 2.34 11.97
CA TYR A 14 -24.55 3.00 10.76
C TYR A 14 -23.00 3.10 10.68
N THR A 15 -22.27 2.41 11.55
CA THR A 15 -20.81 2.58 11.71
C THR A 15 -19.92 2.07 10.56
N ASN A 16 -20.43 1.24 9.64
CA ASN A 16 -19.63 0.49 8.65
C ASN A 16 -19.81 0.90 7.17
N ALA A 17 -20.17 2.16 6.89
CA ALA A 17 -20.30 2.66 5.52
C ALA A 17 -18.94 2.75 4.78
N LYS A 18 -18.73 1.95 3.74
CA LYS A 18 -17.49 1.93 2.93
C LYS A 18 -17.27 3.24 2.17
N ARG A 19 -15.99 3.66 2.08
CA ARG A 19 -15.56 4.83 1.28
C ARG A 19 -15.73 4.57 -0.21
N HIS A 20 -16.68 5.25 -0.86
CA HIS A 20 -16.81 5.26 -2.31
C HIS A 20 -16.03 6.44 -2.91
N LYS A 21 -14.92 6.13 -3.60
CA LYS A 21 -14.24 7.06 -4.50
C LYS A 21 -15.14 7.27 -5.73
N LEU A 22 -15.47 8.51 -6.07
CA LEU A 22 -16.10 8.82 -7.35
C LEU A 22 -15.02 8.85 -8.44
N GLU A 23 -15.26 8.17 -9.55
CA GLU A 23 -14.36 8.24 -10.71
C GLU A 23 -14.56 9.54 -11.50
N PRO A 24 -13.51 10.08 -12.14
CA PRO A 24 -13.64 11.23 -13.04
C PRO A 24 -14.44 10.97 -14.34
N GLY A 25 -14.85 9.73 -14.62
CA GLY A 25 -15.13 9.29 -15.99
C GLY A 25 -16.59 9.13 -16.45
N ILE A 26 -17.59 9.10 -15.56
CA ILE A 26 -18.97 8.71 -15.95
C ILE A 26 -20.07 9.58 -15.29
N LEU A 27 -20.08 10.88 -15.63
CA LEU A 27 -21.29 11.72 -15.66
C LEU A 27 -21.18 12.71 -16.83
N PRO A 28 -22.30 13.15 -17.45
CA PRO A 28 -22.26 14.21 -18.45
C PRO A 28 -21.67 15.51 -17.86
N SER A 29 -20.94 16.26 -18.68
CA SER A 29 -20.04 17.35 -18.29
C SER A 29 -20.63 18.34 -17.26
N ARG A 30 -20.33 18.10 -15.98
CA ARG A 30 -20.33 19.17 -14.98
C ARG A 30 -19.06 19.97 -15.20
N ALA A 31 -19.20 21.28 -15.34
CA ALA A 31 -18.10 22.23 -15.13
C ALA A 31 -17.43 21.92 -13.78
N ASP A 32 -16.12 22.14 -13.67
CA ASP A 32 -15.42 21.76 -12.44
C ASP A 32 -15.95 22.65 -11.31
N LEU A 33 -16.56 22.01 -10.30
CA LEU A 33 -17.21 22.69 -9.16
C LEU A 33 -16.23 23.54 -8.33
N PHE A 34 -14.94 23.51 -8.70
CA PHE A 34 -13.84 24.22 -8.07
C PHE A 34 -12.99 24.99 -9.11
N GLU A 35 -13.57 25.44 -10.23
CA GLU A 35 -12.91 26.37 -11.16
C GLU A 35 -12.54 27.68 -10.49
N SER A 36 -11.37 28.25 -10.79
CA SER A 36 -10.82 29.42 -10.09
C SER A 36 -11.73 30.66 -10.06
N HIS A 37 -12.67 30.79 -11.00
CA HIS A 37 -13.64 31.88 -11.05
C HIS A 37 -14.84 31.72 -10.08
N LEU A 38 -15.04 30.52 -9.52
CA LEU A 38 -16.06 30.21 -8.50
C LEU A 38 -15.51 30.29 -7.06
N ARG A 39 -14.22 30.60 -6.89
CA ARG A 39 -13.61 30.82 -5.58
C ARG A 39 -14.09 32.16 -5.02
N THR A 40 -14.73 32.13 -3.86
CA THR A 40 -15.09 33.32 -3.06
C THR A 40 -14.07 33.54 -1.93
N SER A 41 -14.16 34.66 -1.23
CA SER A 41 -13.36 34.96 -0.03
C SER A 41 -14.18 34.80 1.26
N ALA A 42 -13.52 34.54 2.39
CA ALA A 42 -14.23 34.46 3.67
C ALA A 42 -14.90 35.78 4.07
N HIS A 43 -14.35 36.92 3.63
CA HIS A 43 -14.94 38.26 3.82
C HIS A 43 -16.29 38.38 3.08
N GLU A 44 -16.30 38.03 1.80
CA GLU A 44 -17.48 38.04 0.95
C GLU A 44 -18.59 37.12 1.49
N VAL A 45 -18.25 35.91 1.92
CA VAL A 45 -19.18 34.95 2.54
C VAL A 45 -19.79 35.46 3.86
N LEU A 46 -19.06 36.28 4.62
CA LEU A 46 -19.58 36.86 5.87
C LEU A 46 -20.45 38.12 5.65
N GLU A 47 -20.16 38.91 4.61
CA GLU A 47 -20.89 40.15 4.31
C GLU A 47 -22.12 39.93 3.43
N GLN A 48 -21.98 39.14 2.37
CA GLN A 48 -23.04 38.87 1.40
C GLN A 48 -23.83 37.58 1.73
N GLY A 49 -23.29 36.76 2.65
CA GLY A 49 -23.76 35.40 2.88
C GLY A 49 -23.26 34.42 1.82
N ILE A 50 -23.81 33.21 1.81
CA ILE A 50 -23.57 32.26 0.73
C ILE A 50 -24.50 32.63 -0.44
N GLY A 51 -23.93 32.80 -1.63
CA GLY A 51 -24.67 33.04 -2.88
C GLY A 51 -25.46 31.81 -3.34
N ALA A 52 -25.63 31.63 -4.66
CA ALA A 52 -26.47 30.57 -5.25
C ALA A 52 -25.98 29.11 -5.06
N GLY A 53 -25.09 28.84 -4.09
CA GLY A 53 -24.60 27.50 -3.74
C GLY A 53 -23.55 26.93 -4.70
N THR A 54 -23.03 27.74 -5.61
CA THR A 54 -22.04 27.35 -6.63
C THR A 54 -20.60 27.73 -6.29
N THR A 55 -20.37 28.59 -5.29
CA THR A 55 -19.05 29.08 -4.91
C THR A 55 -18.39 28.21 -3.83
N PHE A 56 -17.06 28.29 -3.72
CA PHE A 56 -16.26 27.53 -2.76
C PHE A 56 -15.20 28.39 -2.06
N LEU A 57 -14.72 27.92 -0.91
CA LEU A 57 -13.56 28.47 -0.20
C LEU A 57 -12.37 27.51 -0.31
N SER A 58 -11.19 28.03 -0.63
CA SER A 58 -9.91 27.30 -0.51
C SER A 58 -9.31 27.51 0.87
N GLY A 59 -8.67 26.50 1.46
CA GLY A 59 -7.98 26.69 2.74
C GLY A 59 -7.26 25.46 3.26
N LYS A 60 -6.93 25.50 4.56
CA LYS A 60 -6.15 24.49 5.27
C LYS A 60 -6.71 24.21 6.66
N ALA A 61 -6.77 22.95 7.09
CA ALA A 61 -7.08 22.61 8.47
C ALA A 61 -5.97 23.06 9.43
N SER A 62 -6.26 24.07 10.27
CA SER A 62 -5.35 24.54 11.34
C SER A 62 -5.48 23.71 12.62
N MET A 63 -6.70 23.24 12.91
CA MET A 63 -7.04 22.32 14.00
C MET A 63 -8.18 21.42 13.58
N SER A 64 -8.28 20.24 14.19
CA SER A 64 -9.42 19.32 14.05
C SER A 64 -9.75 18.72 15.41
N TRP A 65 -11.05 18.55 15.69
CA TRP A 65 -11.53 17.90 16.90
C TRP A 65 -12.10 16.51 16.58
N GLY A 66 -12.22 15.66 17.60
CA GLY A 66 -12.90 14.37 17.46
C GLY A 66 -14.39 14.53 17.12
N VAL A 67 -15.06 13.43 16.74
CA VAL A 67 -16.52 13.42 16.70
C VAL A 67 -17.03 13.39 18.14
N SER A 68 -17.93 14.29 18.51
CA SER A 68 -18.52 14.34 19.85
C SER A 68 -20.02 14.65 19.75
N ARG A 69 -20.88 13.78 20.30
CA ARG A 69 -22.35 13.94 20.28
C ARG A 69 -22.92 14.18 18.87
N GLY A 70 -22.46 13.40 17.87
CA GLY A 70 -22.90 13.57 16.48
C GLY A 70 -22.45 14.89 15.84
N LEU A 71 -21.41 15.54 16.36
CA LEU A 71 -20.81 16.75 15.79
C LEU A 71 -19.35 16.50 15.44
N LYS A 72 -18.94 16.83 14.21
CA LYS A 72 -17.52 16.91 13.82
C LYS A 72 -17.18 18.38 13.57
N LYS A 73 -16.18 18.91 14.28
CA LYS A 73 -15.70 20.28 14.11
C LYS A 73 -14.23 20.30 13.71
N PHE A 74 -13.85 21.26 12.88
CA PHE A 74 -12.46 21.60 12.54
C PHE A 74 -12.35 23.11 12.31
N GLN A 75 -11.13 23.64 12.27
CA GLN A 75 -10.87 25.05 12.01
C GLN A 75 -10.12 25.19 10.70
N MET A 76 -10.60 26.09 9.84
CA MET A 76 -10.08 26.36 8.51
C MET A 76 -9.28 27.67 8.54
N GLU A 77 -8.05 27.64 8.04
CA GLU A 77 -7.20 28.80 7.76
C GLU A 77 -7.23 29.07 6.25
N THR A 78 -7.70 30.26 5.85
CA THR A 78 -7.57 30.80 4.49
C THR A 78 -6.55 31.94 4.46
N VAL A 79 -6.16 32.33 3.24
CA VAL A 79 -5.36 33.52 2.96
C VAL A 79 -6.07 34.32 1.88
N ASP A 80 -6.73 35.40 2.29
CA ASP A 80 -7.51 36.28 1.43
C ASP A 80 -6.94 37.71 1.57
N GLY A 81 -6.67 38.38 0.44
CA GLY A 81 -5.95 39.68 0.43
C GLY A 81 -4.48 39.63 0.87
N GLY A 82 -3.97 38.45 1.24
CA GLY A 82 -2.66 38.26 1.87
C GLY A 82 -2.73 38.05 3.40
N ASP A 83 -3.85 38.42 4.03
CA ASP A 83 -4.09 38.22 5.44
C ASP A 83 -4.57 36.79 5.74
N LYS A 84 -4.09 36.26 6.88
CA LYS A 84 -4.52 34.95 7.39
C LYS A 84 -5.82 35.12 8.17
N GLN A 85 -6.84 34.34 7.80
CA GLN A 85 -8.13 34.32 8.47
C GLN A 85 -8.47 32.89 8.91
N ARG A 86 -8.99 32.74 10.13
CA ARG A 86 -9.33 31.46 10.77
C ARG A 86 -10.74 31.46 11.30
N PHE A 87 -11.57 30.60 10.73
CA PHE A 87 -12.96 30.40 11.11
C PHE A 87 -13.25 28.91 11.33
N ASP A 88 -14.31 28.62 12.07
CA ASP A 88 -14.66 27.25 12.43
C ASP A 88 -15.60 26.62 11.38
N VAL A 89 -15.45 25.33 11.12
CA VAL A 89 -16.32 24.54 10.24
C VAL A 89 -16.90 23.38 11.02
N LYS A 90 -18.22 23.24 10.92
CA LYS A 90 -19.07 22.40 11.78
C LYS A 90 -19.91 21.49 10.90
N LEU A 91 -19.67 20.18 11.01
CA LEU A 91 -20.52 19.17 10.38
C LEU A 91 -21.48 18.63 11.45
N SER A 92 -22.77 18.74 11.18
CA SER A 92 -23.87 18.29 12.05
C SER A 92 -24.87 17.43 11.26
N GLY A 93 -25.96 17.02 11.91
CA GLY A 93 -27.07 16.31 11.25
C GLY A 93 -26.62 15.08 10.44
N LYS A 94 -27.13 14.96 9.22
CA LYS A 94 -26.79 13.86 8.29
C LYS A 94 -25.33 13.95 7.83
N CYS A 95 -24.79 15.16 7.67
CA CYS A 95 -23.40 15.35 7.26
C CYS A 95 -22.39 14.82 8.30
N ALA A 96 -22.74 14.82 9.58
CA ALA A 96 -21.87 14.31 10.64
C ALA A 96 -21.74 12.77 10.64
N ALA A 97 -22.77 12.02 10.23
CA ALA A 97 -22.68 10.57 10.05
C ALA A 97 -21.61 10.19 9.01
N HIS A 98 -21.40 11.06 8.01
CA HIS A 98 -20.36 10.90 6.99
C HIS A 98 -18.97 11.46 7.38
N SER A 99 -18.77 11.89 8.62
CA SER A 99 -17.50 12.51 9.06
C SER A 99 -16.27 11.57 9.02
N SER A 100 -16.48 10.25 9.04
CA SER A 100 -15.46 9.21 8.84
C SER A 100 -14.92 9.13 7.40
N LEU A 101 -15.73 9.53 6.42
CA LEU A 101 -15.32 9.68 5.02
C LEU A 101 -14.41 10.90 4.85
N LEU A 102 -14.68 11.97 5.62
CA LEU A 102 -14.04 13.28 5.48
C LEU A 102 -12.74 13.40 6.28
N ASP A 103 -12.60 12.77 7.46
CA ASP A 103 -11.30 12.49 8.11
C ASP A 103 -10.28 13.65 8.04
N VAL A 104 -10.73 14.86 8.37
CA VAL A 104 -9.93 16.09 8.22
C VAL A 104 -8.79 16.08 9.24
N ASN A 105 -7.53 16.09 8.77
CA ASN A 105 -6.35 16.09 9.63
C ASN A 105 -5.68 17.48 9.61
N THR A 106 -5.15 17.91 10.76
CA THR A 106 -4.39 19.16 10.87
C THR A 106 -3.20 19.15 9.90
N GLY A 107 -3.15 20.13 9.01
CA GLY A 107 -2.16 20.21 7.94
C GLY A 107 -2.73 20.07 6.53
N ASP A 108 -3.87 19.39 6.36
CA ASP A 108 -4.50 19.15 5.06
C ASP A 108 -5.01 20.46 4.43
N GLN A 109 -4.83 20.58 3.11
CA GLN A 109 -5.39 21.65 2.27
C GLN A 109 -6.52 21.09 1.40
N PHE A 110 -7.57 21.88 1.24
CA PHE A 110 -8.77 21.50 0.51
C PHE A 110 -9.57 22.72 0.06
N ASP A 111 -10.40 22.50 -0.95
CA ASP A 111 -11.47 23.40 -1.36
C ASP A 111 -12.80 22.84 -0.87
N ILE A 112 -13.67 23.69 -0.31
CA ILE A 112 -14.97 23.30 0.26
C ILE A 112 -16.10 24.09 -0.42
N LEU A 113 -16.99 23.37 -1.10
CA LEU A 113 -18.14 23.95 -1.81
C LEU A 113 -19.19 24.40 -0.78
N LEU A 114 -19.66 25.64 -0.88
CA LEU A 114 -20.58 26.25 0.10
C LEU A 114 -22.04 25.79 -0.03
N LYS A 115 -22.31 24.86 -0.96
CA LYS A 115 -23.64 24.31 -1.20
C LYS A 115 -24.25 23.70 0.06
N GLY A 116 -25.26 24.39 0.61
CA GLY A 116 -26.02 23.94 1.79
C GLY A 116 -25.31 24.15 3.12
N ALA A 117 -24.27 24.99 3.18
CA ALA A 117 -23.81 25.55 4.43
C ALA A 117 -24.77 26.64 4.94
N ALA A 118 -24.78 26.84 6.26
CA ALA A 118 -25.28 28.04 6.92
C ALA A 118 -24.10 28.83 7.50
N VAL A 119 -24.13 30.16 7.37
CA VAL A 119 -23.13 31.07 7.97
C VAL A 119 -23.66 31.56 9.32
N GLU A 120 -22.96 31.26 10.41
CA GLU A 120 -23.22 31.85 11.72
C GLU A 120 -22.14 32.89 12.05
N ARG A 121 -22.53 34.16 12.16
CA ARG A 121 -21.62 35.22 12.59
C ARG A 121 -21.36 35.11 14.09
N LYS A 122 -20.13 34.79 14.47
CA LYS A 122 -19.70 34.69 15.88
C LYS A 122 -19.36 36.07 16.43
N GLN A 123 -19.30 36.17 17.76
CA GLN A 123 -18.75 37.36 18.42
C GLN A 123 -17.23 37.41 18.22
N ASP A 124 -16.67 38.61 18.07
CA ASP A 124 -15.24 38.83 17.91
C ASP A 124 -14.43 38.25 19.08
N SER A 125 -13.25 37.69 18.77
CA SER A 125 -12.40 37.01 19.73
C SER A 125 -10.95 37.48 19.59
N SER A 126 -10.29 37.74 20.71
CA SER A 126 -8.88 38.17 20.79
C SER A 126 -7.85 37.10 20.40
N LYS A 127 -8.26 36.04 19.68
CA LYS A 127 -7.38 35.00 19.16
C LYS A 127 -6.72 35.52 17.87
N PRO A 128 -5.39 35.35 17.68
CA PRO A 128 -4.73 35.82 16.48
C PRO A 128 -5.29 35.13 15.23
N TYR A 129 -5.52 35.92 14.18
CA TYR A 129 -6.14 35.51 12.91
C TYR A 129 -7.60 35.04 13.01
N PHE A 130 -8.29 35.22 14.14
CA PHE A 130 -9.70 34.84 14.26
C PHE A 130 -10.58 35.69 13.34
N PHE A 131 -11.41 35.02 12.57
CA PHE A 131 -12.43 35.62 11.71
C PHE A 131 -13.82 35.25 12.26
N PRO A 132 -14.76 36.19 12.45
CA PRO A 132 -15.98 35.99 13.24
C PRO A 132 -17.09 35.21 12.51
N MET A 133 -16.74 34.02 12.01
CA MET A 133 -17.59 33.14 11.20
C MET A 133 -17.53 31.69 11.71
N GLU A 134 -18.65 30.97 11.59
CA GLU A 134 -18.71 29.51 11.60
C GLU A 134 -19.56 29.04 10.41
N LEU A 135 -19.10 28.02 9.70
CA LEU A 135 -19.84 27.39 8.60
C LEU A 135 -20.42 26.06 9.08
N GLU A 136 -21.74 25.94 9.11
CA GLU A 136 -22.45 24.71 9.49
C GLU A 136 -23.01 23.96 8.27
N PHE A 137 -22.60 22.71 8.09
CA PHE A 137 -23.12 21.78 7.11
C PHE A 137 -23.93 20.68 7.82
N SER A 138 -25.25 20.69 7.68
CA SER A 138 -26.16 19.78 8.36
C SER A 138 -26.67 18.61 7.49
N GLU A 139 -26.87 18.86 6.18
CA GLU A 139 -27.38 17.85 5.24
C GLU A 139 -26.27 17.13 4.46
N GLY A 140 -25.25 17.86 4.00
CA GLY A 140 -24.12 17.31 3.25
C GLY A 140 -23.07 18.38 2.93
N VAL A 141 -21.93 17.94 2.39
CA VAL A 141 -20.79 18.79 2.01
C VAL A 141 -20.07 18.19 0.81
N VAL A 142 -19.40 19.02 0.01
CA VAL A 142 -18.48 18.58 -1.06
C VAL A 142 -17.10 19.18 -0.81
N ILE A 143 -16.08 18.33 -0.73
CA ILE A 143 -14.68 18.73 -0.48
C ILE A 143 -13.76 18.16 -1.57
N LYS A 144 -12.92 19.00 -2.17
CA LYS A 144 -11.83 18.62 -3.09
C LYS A 144 -10.49 18.72 -2.37
N TRP A 145 -9.77 17.61 -2.26
CA TRP A 145 -8.52 17.55 -1.52
C TRP A 145 -7.34 18.07 -2.34
N THR A 146 -6.91 19.30 -2.12
CA THR A 146 -5.75 19.87 -2.86
C THR A 146 -4.42 19.34 -2.32
N LYS A 147 -4.28 19.09 -1.01
CA LYS A 147 -3.08 18.49 -0.42
C LYS A 147 -3.33 17.78 0.90
N ARG A 148 -3.24 16.45 0.93
CA ARG A 148 -3.35 15.62 2.13
C ARG A 148 -1.98 15.38 2.77
N ALA A 149 -1.78 15.87 4.00
CA ALA A 149 -0.51 15.79 4.71
C ALA A 149 -0.16 14.36 5.18
N ARG A 150 -1.19 13.54 5.44
CA ARG A 150 -1.04 12.13 5.89
C ARG A 150 -1.40 11.09 4.82
N LYS A 151 -2.04 11.48 3.72
CA LYS A 151 -2.57 10.57 2.70
C LYS A 151 -2.38 11.14 1.27
N PRO A 152 -1.15 11.30 0.76
CA PRO A 152 -0.91 11.99 -0.51
C PRO A 152 -1.63 11.39 -1.73
N ALA A 153 -1.94 10.09 -1.71
CA ALA A 153 -2.71 9.40 -2.75
C ALA A 153 -4.20 9.81 -2.81
N GLU A 154 -4.70 10.57 -1.82
CA GLU A 154 -6.04 11.18 -1.85
C GLU A 154 -6.02 12.61 -2.45
N ASN A 155 -4.86 13.14 -2.87
CA ASN A 155 -4.78 14.44 -3.57
C ASN A 155 -5.61 14.43 -4.88
N GLY A 156 -6.26 15.54 -5.19
CA GLY A 156 -7.17 15.69 -6.33
C GLY A 156 -8.54 15.01 -6.16
N THR A 157 -8.74 14.17 -5.14
CA THR A 157 -10.02 13.45 -4.96
C THR A 157 -11.12 14.38 -4.43
N ILE A 158 -12.34 14.17 -4.92
CA ILE A 158 -13.55 14.89 -4.48
C ILE A 158 -14.42 13.93 -3.66
N VAL A 159 -14.84 14.37 -2.47
CA VAL A 159 -15.78 13.66 -1.60
C VAL A 159 -17.08 14.44 -1.52
N ASP A 160 -18.16 13.88 -2.06
CA ASP A 160 -19.52 14.42 -2.03
C ASP A 160 -20.39 13.56 -1.08
N THR A 161 -20.76 14.10 0.08
CA THR A 161 -21.61 13.37 1.04
C THR A 161 -23.10 13.46 0.72
N TRP A 162 -23.54 14.37 -0.15
CA TRP A 162 -24.93 14.39 -0.66
C TRP A 162 -25.20 13.14 -1.50
N ALA A 163 -24.22 12.72 -2.32
CA ALA A 163 -24.29 11.47 -3.08
C ALA A 163 -24.36 10.23 -2.16
N CYS A 164 -23.72 10.26 -0.99
CA CYS A 164 -23.84 9.20 0.02
C CYS A 164 -25.24 9.16 0.65
N CYS A 165 -25.77 10.32 1.06
CA CYS A 165 -27.12 10.44 1.60
C CYS A 165 -28.22 9.93 0.63
N LEU A 166 -28.06 10.14 -0.67
CA LEU A 166 -29.00 9.63 -1.67
C LEU A 166 -28.94 8.11 -1.83
N LYS A 167 -27.75 7.51 -1.76
CA LYS A 167 -27.59 6.05 -1.85
C LYS A 167 -28.15 5.33 -0.62
N LEU A 168 -27.96 5.87 0.59
CA LEU A 168 -28.54 5.27 1.81
C LEU A 168 -30.07 5.24 1.75
N LYS A 169 -30.72 6.34 1.34
CA LYS A 169 -32.18 6.38 1.16
C LYS A 169 -32.71 5.34 0.17
N ALA A 170 -31.95 5.00 -0.86
CA ALA A 170 -32.32 3.93 -1.80
C ALA A 170 -32.23 2.54 -1.16
N VAL A 171 -31.21 2.30 -0.33
CA VAL A 171 -31.05 1.04 0.43
C VAL A 171 -32.14 0.91 1.50
N ASP A 172 -32.43 1.98 2.25
CA ASP A 172 -33.50 2.00 3.27
C ASP A 172 -34.88 1.72 2.64
N GLU A 173 -35.18 2.32 1.49
CA GLU A 173 -36.44 2.10 0.76
C GLU A 173 -36.51 0.69 0.13
N GLU A 174 -35.40 0.10 -0.32
CA GLU A 174 -35.36 -1.29 -0.79
C GLU A 174 -35.48 -2.30 0.37
N ALA A 175 -34.91 -1.99 1.55
CA ALA A 175 -35.10 -2.76 2.77
C ALA A 175 -36.57 -2.70 3.23
N ARG A 176 -37.18 -1.50 3.24
CA ARG A 176 -38.60 -1.31 3.53
C ARG A 176 -39.49 -2.11 2.58
N ARG A 177 -39.18 -2.12 1.28
CA ARG A 177 -39.87 -2.96 0.28
C ARG A 177 -39.69 -4.46 0.50
N ARG A 178 -38.50 -4.92 0.95
CA ARG A 178 -38.31 -6.32 1.34
C ARG A 178 -39.15 -6.69 2.56
N GLU A 179 -39.23 -5.83 3.57
CA GLU A 179 -40.07 -6.05 4.75
C GLU A 179 -41.57 -6.06 4.41
N GLU A 180 -42.00 -5.15 3.54
CA GLU A 180 -43.38 -5.03 3.04
C GLU A 180 -43.77 -6.26 2.18
N ALA A 181 -42.88 -6.71 1.30
CA ALA A 181 -43.05 -7.96 0.54
C ALA A 181 -43.02 -9.22 1.42
N ALA A 182 -42.19 -9.27 2.46
CA ALA A 182 -42.14 -10.38 3.40
C ALA A 182 -43.42 -10.51 4.25
N LYS A 183 -44.08 -9.39 4.57
CA LYS A 183 -45.39 -9.38 5.22
C LYS A 183 -46.47 -9.94 4.30
N ILE A 184 -46.50 -9.52 3.04
CA ILE A 184 -47.45 -10.05 2.03
C ILE A 184 -47.25 -11.56 1.85
N ALA A 185 -46.01 -12.04 1.70
CA ALA A 185 -45.70 -13.47 1.57
C ALA A 185 -46.00 -14.31 2.85
N GLY A 186 -46.14 -13.65 4.00
CA GLY A 186 -46.47 -14.29 5.28
C GLY A 186 -47.95 -14.64 5.44
N GLU A 187 -48.86 -13.93 4.76
CA GLU A 187 -50.31 -14.12 4.92
C GLU A 187 -50.86 -15.29 4.07
N GLU A 188 -50.23 -15.63 2.93
CA GLU A 188 -50.74 -16.68 2.03
C GLU A 188 -50.46 -18.13 2.50
N ASN A 189 -49.49 -18.35 3.40
CA ASN A 189 -49.12 -19.70 3.87
C ASN A 189 -49.86 -20.13 5.17
N GLY A 190 -50.99 -19.49 5.49
CA GLY A 190 -51.68 -19.62 6.78
C GLY A 190 -52.52 -20.89 7.04
N LEU A 191 -52.37 -21.99 6.29
CA LEU A 191 -53.14 -23.22 6.49
C LEU A 191 -52.37 -24.52 6.18
N SER A 192 -52.77 -25.60 6.88
CA SER A 192 -52.32 -27.01 6.75
C SER A 192 -51.01 -27.41 7.44
N TRP A 193 -51.08 -27.71 8.75
CA TRP A 193 -49.97 -28.28 9.53
C TRP A 193 -50.24 -29.70 10.09
N PHE A 194 -51.29 -30.40 9.64
CA PHE A 194 -51.73 -31.70 10.19
C PHE A 194 -52.10 -32.75 9.12
N THR A 195 -51.09 -33.35 8.50
CA THR A 195 -51.17 -34.71 7.92
C THR A 195 -49.78 -35.32 7.83
N PRO A 196 -49.54 -36.54 8.36
CA PRO A 196 -48.31 -37.30 8.08
C PRO A 196 -48.35 -37.93 6.68
N PRO A 197 -47.20 -38.20 6.05
CA PRO A 197 -47.15 -38.75 4.69
C PRO A 197 -47.16 -40.29 4.66
N ASP A 198 -48.12 -40.87 3.94
CA ASP A 198 -48.04 -42.26 3.47
C ASP A 198 -47.41 -42.33 2.07
N ASN A 199 -46.58 -43.34 1.85
CA ASN A 199 -46.00 -43.75 0.56
C ASN A 199 -46.93 -44.82 -0.04
N PRO A 200 -47.16 -44.93 -1.38
CA PRO A 200 -46.07 -45.13 -2.34
C PRO A 200 -46.20 -44.47 -3.73
N TYR A 201 -45.11 -44.57 -4.49
CA TYR A 201 -45.03 -44.47 -5.96
C TYR A 201 -46.16 -45.24 -6.70
N PRO A 202 -46.59 -44.77 -7.89
CA PRO A 202 -45.97 -45.28 -9.12
C PRO A 202 -45.61 -44.22 -10.18
N GLU A 203 -44.86 -44.65 -11.19
CA GLU A 203 -44.59 -43.92 -12.44
C GLU A 203 -45.88 -43.73 -13.29
N GLN A 204 -45.92 -42.70 -14.15
CA GLN A 204 -46.07 -42.80 -15.62
C GLN A 204 -46.79 -41.60 -16.31
N LEU A 205 -46.43 -41.41 -17.59
CA LEU A 205 -47.18 -40.80 -18.71
C LEU A 205 -47.29 -39.26 -18.90
N LEU A 206 -46.86 -38.87 -20.11
CA LEU A 206 -47.46 -37.90 -21.06
C LEU A 206 -47.33 -36.38 -20.85
N SER A 207 -46.30 -35.88 -21.51
CA SER A 207 -46.34 -34.77 -22.47
C SER A 207 -47.69 -34.42 -23.15
N SER A 208 -48.17 -33.20 -22.91
CA SER A 208 -48.74 -32.25 -23.91
C SER A 208 -49.03 -30.92 -23.17
N ILE A 209 -48.96 -29.73 -23.77
CA ILE A 209 -49.84 -29.18 -24.82
C ILE A 209 -49.06 -28.18 -25.72
N ILE A 210 -49.49 -28.04 -26.98
CA ILE A 210 -48.92 -27.12 -27.97
C ILE A 210 -49.91 -26.00 -28.32
N VAL A 211 -49.47 -24.75 -28.29
CA VAL A 211 -50.03 -23.61 -29.06
C VAL A 211 -48.81 -22.76 -29.49
N SER A 212 -48.32 -22.82 -30.75
CA SER A 212 -48.80 -22.07 -31.94
C SER A 212 -48.81 -20.54 -31.74
N LYS A 213 -48.38 -19.68 -32.68
CA LYS A 213 -47.92 -19.79 -34.09
C LYS A 213 -47.24 -18.43 -34.45
N ASN A 214 -46.30 -18.30 -35.40
CA ASN A 214 -46.53 -18.26 -36.85
C ASN A 214 -45.21 -18.08 -37.66
N VAL A 215 -45.11 -18.77 -38.81
CA VAL A 215 -44.74 -18.27 -40.17
C VAL A 215 -43.39 -17.52 -40.34
N ALA A 216 -42.30 -18.11 -40.88
CA ALA A 216 -41.99 -18.59 -42.26
C ALA A 216 -41.35 -17.50 -43.17
N ALA A 217 -40.62 -17.77 -44.28
CA ALA A 217 -40.40 -19.00 -45.10
C ALA A 217 -39.06 -18.89 -45.91
N GLN A 218 -38.53 -19.85 -46.69
CA GLN A 218 -38.40 -21.33 -46.61
C GLN A 218 -37.67 -21.88 -47.88
N SER A 219 -36.52 -22.58 -47.76
CA SER A 219 -35.85 -23.34 -48.85
C SER A 219 -34.80 -24.31 -48.24
N THR A 220 -34.64 -25.64 -48.43
CA THR A 220 -34.90 -26.65 -49.51
C THR A 220 -33.92 -26.54 -50.70
N VAL A 221 -33.39 -27.58 -51.37
CA VAL A 221 -33.69 -29.05 -51.58
C VAL A 221 -32.34 -29.80 -51.85
N GLU A 222 -32.02 -31.09 -51.57
CA GLU A 222 -32.62 -32.22 -50.81
C GLU A 222 -31.67 -32.75 -49.68
N SER A 223 -31.00 -33.93 -49.60
CA SER A 223 -30.87 -35.20 -50.40
C SER A 223 -30.31 -36.39 -49.57
N ALA A 224 -30.64 -37.66 -49.90
CA ALA A 224 -30.03 -38.94 -49.41
C ALA A 224 -29.95 -39.98 -50.59
N PRO A 225 -29.54 -41.30 -50.51
CA PRO A 225 -29.51 -42.24 -49.37
C PRO A 225 -28.38 -43.34 -49.35
N ASN A 226 -28.60 -44.39 -48.52
CA ASN A 226 -28.06 -45.78 -48.53
C ASN A 226 -26.93 -46.19 -47.55
N ALA A 227 -27.10 -47.42 -47.02
CA ALA A 227 -26.26 -48.17 -46.05
C ALA A 227 -25.82 -49.52 -46.74
N PRO A 228 -25.55 -50.71 -46.11
CA PRO A 228 -25.63 -51.16 -44.68
C PRO A 228 -24.52 -52.16 -44.19
N ILE A 229 -24.72 -52.80 -43.01
CA ILE A 229 -24.15 -54.12 -42.54
C ILE A 229 -22.61 -54.14 -42.21
N ALA A 230 -22.05 -54.83 -41.20
CA ALA A 230 -22.47 -55.62 -40.01
C ALA A 230 -21.31 -55.60 -38.96
N CYS A 231 -21.54 -55.53 -37.63
CA CYS A 231 -21.77 -56.63 -36.66
C CYS A 231 -20.69 -57.74 -36.56
N ALA A 232 -19.97 -57.79 -35.42
CA ALA A 232 -19.32 -58.97 -34.82
C ALA A 232 -18.99 -58.72 -33.32
N GLU A 233 -18.80 -59.77 -32.51
CA GLU A 233 -18.77 -59.72 -31.03
C GLU A 233 -17.37 -59.98 -30.40
N SER A 234 -17.25 -59.81 -29.07
CA SER A 234 -16.06 -60.13 -28.24
C SER A 234 -15.93 -61.65 -27.95
N PRO A 235 -14.78 -62.17 -27.47
CA PRO A 235 -14.50 -62.14 -26.01
C PRO A 235 -13.02 -62.16 -25.51
N LYS A 236 -12.85 -61.75 -24.24
CA LYS A 236 -11.83 -62.08 -23.18
C LYS A 236 -10.51 -62.83 -23.50
N VAL A 237 -9.42 -62.48 -22.78
CA VAL A 237 -8.70 -63.35 -21.78
C VAL A 237 -7.54 -62.63 -21.01
N ASP A 238 -7.56 -62.81 -19.69
CA ASP A 238 -6.58 -62.82 -18.57
C ASP A 238 -5.18 -62.12 -18.53
N LEU A 239 -4.97 -61.41 -17.41
CA LEU A 239 -3.84 -61.34 -16.45
C LEU A 239 -2.43 -61.88 -16.79
N TYR A 240 -1.38 -61.11 -16.43
CA TYR A 240 -0.11 -61.63 -15.84
C TYR A 240 0.63 -60.57 -14.96
N ALA A 241 1.66 -60.98 -14.21
CA ALA A 241 2.32 -60.23 -13.12
C ALA A 241 3.84 -59.94 -13.36
N PRO A 242 4.51 -59.04 -12.57
CA PRO A 242 5.82 -58.45 -12.92
C PRO A 242 7.08 -59.05 -12.23
N PRO A 243 8.30 -58.86 -12.79
CA PRO A 243 9.61 -59.29 -12.22
C PRO A 243 10.46 -58.16 -11.55
N LYS A 244 11.70 -58.46 -11.11
CA LYS A 244 12.62 -57.57 -10.35
C LYS A 244 14.13 -57.73 -10.71
N ALA A 245 14.92 -56.65 -10.46
CA ALA A 245 16.41 -56.57 -10.28
C ALA A 245 17.31 -56.77 -11.54
N THR A 246 18.61 -56.41 -11.62
CA THR A 246 19.67 -56.04 -10.61
C THR A 246 20.91 -55.27 -11.20
N ALA A 247 21.63 -54.47 -10.38
CA ALA A 247 23.11 -54.21 -10.34
C ALA A 247 23.91 -53.25 -11.31
N LEU A 248 25.02 -52.72 -10.77
CA LEU A 248 26.22 -51.99 -11.33
C LEU A 248 27.50 -52.89 -11.13
N PRO A 249 28.76 -52.65 -11.62
CA PRO A 249 29.56 -51.41 -11.87
C PRO A 249 30.41 -51.51 -13.21
N PRO A 250 31.71 -51.10 -13.43
CA PRO A 250 32.74 -50.26 -12.74
C PRO A 250 33.58 -49.28 -13.65
N GLN A 251 34.70 -48.70 -13.15
CA GLN A 251 35.71 -47.92 -13.94
C GLN A 251 37.16 -48.02 -13.37
N PRO A 252 38.25 -47.95 -14.20
CA PRO A 252 39.63 -47.84 -13.69
C PRO A 252 40.66 -46.91 -14.44
N ALA A 253 41.64 -46.40 -13.68
CA ALA A 253 43.06 -46.07 -14.05
C ALA A 253 43.41 -44.87 -15.00
N ARG A 254 44.65 -44.31 -15.04
CA ARG A 254 45.65 -43.93 -13.99
C ARG A 254 46.86 -43.18 -14.61
N GLU A 255 47.55 -42.30 -13.85
CA GLU A 255 48.94 -41.80 -14.06
C GLU A 255 49.19 -40.92 -15.32
N LYS A 256 50.19 -40.01 -15.47
CA LYS A 256 51.48 -39.60 -14.80
C LYS A 256 51.81 -38.13 -15.31
N LEU A 257 52.87 -37.34 -15.03
CA LEU A 257 54.14 -37.35 -14.25
C LEU A 257 54.63 -35.85 -14.09
N ALA A 258 55.35 -35.52 -13.00
CA ALA A 258 56.43 -34.48 -12.85
C ALA A 258 56.31 -33.01 -13.36
N SER A 259 56.93 -31.97 -12.75
CA SER A 259 57.52 -31.67 -11.40
C SER A 259 57.81 -30.13 -11.35
N THR A 260 58.67 -29.43 -10.57
CA THR A 260 59.80 -29.70 -9.64
C THR A 260 60.15 -28.41 -8.84
N SER A 261 60.96 -28.49 -7.75
CA SER A 261 61.80 -27.39 -7.17
C SER A 261 61.09 -26.23 -6.42
N ASN A 262 61.53 -25.70 -5.26
CA ASN A 262 62.53 -26.16 -4.27
C ASN A 262 62.33 -25.52 -2.86
N ARG A 263 62.91 -26.20 -1.85
CA ARG A 263 63.56 -25.78 -0.57
C ARG A 263 63.71 -24.26 -0.20
N ALA A 264 63.82 -23.84 1.08
CA ALA A 264 63.84 -24.53 2.40
C ALA A 264 63.88 -23.58 3.65
N THR A 265 63.64 -24.13 4.87
CA THR A 265 64.28 -23.81 6.20
C THR A 265 64.12 -22.41 6.87
N VAL A 266 64.10 -22.20 8.21
CA VAL A 266 63.98 -23.06 9.42
C VAL A 266 63.52 -22.26 10.68
N VAL A 267 63.08 -22.98 11.73
CA VAL A 267 62.76 -22.59 13.14
C VAL A 267 63.76 -21.61 13.82
N ASN A 268 63.46 -20.84 14.89
CA ASN A 268 62.94 -21.23 16.23
C ASN A 268 62.49 -20.03 17.13
N ALA A 269 61.95 -20.30 18.33
CA ALA A 269 61.66 -19.34 19.45
C ALA A 269 62.35 -19.83 20.77
N PRO A 270 62.03 -19.41 22.04
CA PRO A 270 61.23 -18.29 22.61
C PRO A 270 61.92 -17.56 23.84
N ILE A 271 61.14 -16.93 24.76
CA ILE A 271 61.38 -16.70 26.24
C ILE A 271 61.65 -15.25 26.79
N ALA A 272 60.93 -14.93 27.90
CA ALA A 272 61.17 -13.94 29.00
C ALA A 272 60.92 -12.41 28.85
N GLY A 273 60.53 -11.78 29.98
CA GLY A 273 60.52 -10.33 30.29
C GLY A 273 61.56 -9.98 31.39
N PRO A 274 61.39 -8.99 32.32
CA PRO A 274 60.21 -8.15 32.61
C PRO A 274 60.49 -6.64 32.97
N SER A 275 59.46 -5.92 33.48
CA SER A 275 59.52 -4.93 34.60
C SER A 275 59.91 -3.43 34.42
N ARG A 276 59.03 -2.56 35.00
CA ARG A 276 59.23 -1.25 35.72
C ARG A 276 59.18 0.14 35.02
N GLN A 277 58.17 0.90 35.44
CA GLN A 277 58.17 2.27 36.03
C GLN A 277 58.84 3.48 35.32
N GLY A 278 58.05 4.56 35.13
CA GLY A 278 58.58 5.93 34.97
C GLY A 278 57.60 6.97 34.39
N GLY A 279 57.39 8.09 35.10
CA GLY A 279 56.93 9.38 34.56
C GLY A 279 57.91 10.48 35.02
N PRO A 280 57.55 11.78 35.12
CA PRO A 280 56.33 12.47 34.70
C PRO A 280 56.64 13.85 34.02
N THR A 281 55.81 14.88 34.29
CA THR A 281 55.99 16.34 34.05
C THR A 281 55.45 16.95 32.74
N ALA A 282 55.29 18.28 32.75
CA ALA A 282 54.49 19.08 31.81
C ALA A 282 55.20 20.39 31.43
N TYR A 283 54.71 21.09 30.40
CA TYR A 283 55.16 22.44 30.06
C TYR A 283 54.02 23.42 29.73
N LYS A 284 54.30 24.72 29.92
CA LYS A 284 53.37 25.86 29.79
C LYS A 284 54.07 27.04 29.03
N PRO A 285 53.49 28.25 28.86
CA PRO A 285 53.47 28.91 27.54
C PRO A 285 54.23 30.25 27.45
N ARG A 286 54.29 30.87 26.25
CA ARG A 286 54.42 32.33 25.91
C ARG A 286 54.83 32.48 24.41
N SER A 287 54.76 33.62 23.70
CA SER A 287 53.93 34.86 23.75
C SER A 287 54.34 35.86 22.63
N LYS A 288 53.60 36.98 22.48
CA LYS A 288 53.92 38.23 21.72
C LYS A 288 53.81 38.10 20.17
N LYS A 289 53.15 39.01 19.42
CA LYS A 289 53.16 40.50 19.26
C LYS A 289 54.20 40.98 18.21
N GLN A 290 53.75 41.47 17.04
CA GLN A 290 54.02 42.84 16.51
C GLN A 290 53.39 43.08 15.12
N SER A 291 53.22 44.36 14.76
CA SER A 291 52.81 44.97 13.47
C SER A 291 53.99 45.84 12.92
N PRO A 292 53.99 46.53 11.74
CA PRO A 292 53.02 47.62 11.39
C PRO A 292 52.84 48.00 9.87
N ASP A 293 52.09 49.09 9.61
CA ASP A 293 52.09 50.09 8.47
C ASP A 293 51.93 49.65 6.98
N ALA A 294 51.53 50.47 5.98
CA ALA A 294 51.30 51.93 5.87
C ALA A 294 50.17 52.31 4.82
N ALA A 295 49.96 53.62 4.54
CA ALA A 295 48.97 54.20 3.58
C ALA A 295 49.69 55.06 2.45
N PRO A 296 49.08 55.89 1.53
CA PRO A 296 48.02 56.92 1.77
C PRO A 296 47.06 57.40 0.60
N THR A 297 45.99 58.15 0.98
CA THR A 297 45.26 59.31 0.34
C THR A 297 45.00 59.49 -1.19
N HIS A 298 43.76 59.87 -1.58
CA HIS A 298 43.35 61.26 -1.99
C HIS A 298 41.79 61.44 -2.22
N LEU A 299 41.33 62.69 -2.51
CA LEU A 299 39.94 63.25 -2.57
C LEU A 299 39.62 63.84 -3.99
N PRO A 300 38.50 64.55 -4.37
CA PRO A 300 37.35 65.18 -3.61
C PRO A 300 35.89 65.00 -4.19
N VAL A 301 34.79 65.06 -3.41
CA VAL A 301 33.80 66.17 -3.10
C VAL A 301 33.16 66.86 -4.35
N ASN A 302 31.82 67.03 -4.55
CA ASN A 302 30.71 67.68 -3.78
C ASN A 302 29.28 67.16 -4.26
N ASN A 303 28.03 67.66 -4.06
CA ASN A 303 27.36 68.86 -3.47
C ASN A 303 25.87 68.60 -2.95
N ARG A 304 24.88 69.48 -3.25
CA ARG A 304 23.48 69.66 -2.70
C ARG A 304 22.35 69.61 -3.80
N ILE A 305 21.02 69.70 -3.60
CA ILE A 305 20.11 70.57 -2.76
C ILE A 305 18.71 69.91 -2.45
N ASN A 306 18.16 70.20 -1.25
CA ASN A 306 16.78 70.38 -0.68
C ASN A 306 15.49 70.24 -1.56
N ASP A 307 14.22 70.08 -1.10
CA ASP A 307 13.53 69.81 0.21
C ASP A 307 12.00 69.50 0.04
N HIS A 308 11.30 69.13 1.15
CA HIS A 308 9.85 69.30 1.49
C HIS A 308 8.73 68.27 1.10
N ILE A 309 7.75 68.15 2.03
CA ILE A 309 6.56 67.26 2.24
C ILE A 309 5.64 68.00 3.29
N PRO A 310 4.30 67.82 3.51
CA PRO A 310 3.22 66.88 3.06
C PRO A 310 2.07 67.66 2.31
N PRO A 311 0.69 67.59 2.50
CA PRO A 311 -0.28 66.80 3.32
C PRO A 311 -1.56 66.27 2.56
N LEU A 312 -2.77 66.29 3.19
CA LEU A 312 -4.08 65.76 2.72
C LEU A 312 -5.20 66.84 2.63
N ILE A 313 -6.30 66.57 1.89
CA ILE A 313 -7.76 66.68 2.27
C ILE A 313 -8.71 66.80 1.02
N ASN A 314 -9.91 66.19 1.07
CA ASN A 314 -10.99 66.25 0.04
C ASN A 314 -11.92 67.49 0.21
N PRO A 315 -12.65 67.99 -0.82
CA PRO A 315 -14.10 67.67 -0.93
C PRO A 315 -14.85 67.81 -2.30
N VAL A 316 -15.81 66.91 -2.57
CA VAL A 316 -17.27 67.12 -2.94
C VAL A 316 -17.72 67.96 -4.19
N THR A 317 -18.82 67.49 -4.86
CA THR A 317 -19.73 68.16 -5.85
C THR A 317 -19.19 68.58 -7.25
N SER A 318 -19.94 68.68 -8.36
CA SER A 318 -21.30 68.19 -8.79
C SER A 318 -21.63 68.52 -10.27
N ALA A 319 -22.59 67.80 -10.89
CA ALA A 319 -23.31 68.13 -12.15
C ALA A 319 -22.48 68.04 -13.48
N GLN A 320 -23.02 67.99 -14.70
CA GLN A 320 -24.42 68.05 -15.22
C GLN A 320 -24.56 67.34 -16.61
N GLU A 321 -25.79 66.97 -17.02
CA GLU A 321 -26.44 66.87 -18.37
C GLU A 321 -25.62 66.87 -19.70
N THR A 322 -26.05 66.32 -20.87
CA THR A 322 -27.28 65.66 -21.40
C THR A 322 -26.92 64.80 -22.65
N SER A 323 -27.71 63.82 -23.11
CA SER A 323 -28.70 63.96 -24.22
C SER A 323 -29.30 62.60 -24.67
N VAL A 324 -30.40 62.62 -25.46
CA VAL A 324 -31.47 61.59 -25.56
C VAL A 324 -32.38 61.93 -26.78
N PRO A 325 -33.19 61.06 -27.45
CA PRO A 325 -33.22 59.60 -27.74
C PRO A 325 -33.58 59.36 -29.26
N PRO A 326 -34.63 58.61 -29.73
CA PRO A 326 -35.20 57.25 -29.47
C PRO A 326 -35.22 56.40 -30.79
N PRO A 327 -36.15 55.45 -31.09
CA PRO A 327 -37.10 54.59 -30.32
C PRO A 327 -36.86 53.08 -30.60
N ILE A 328 -37.71 52.06 -30.33
CA ILE A 328 -38.99 51.86 -29.61
C ILE A 328 -38.76 50.65 -28.63
N SER A 329 -39.53 49.57 -28.36
CA SER A 329 -40.97 49.14 -28.24
C SER A 329 -40.98 47.72 -27.59
N ASP A 330 -42.04 47.17 -26.99
CA ASP A 330 -43.13 47.69 -26.14
C ASP A 330 -43.90 46.49 -25.51
N SER A 331 -44.67 46.72 -24.44
CA SER A 331 -45.58 45.79 -23.71
C SER A 331 -44.94 44.62 -22.93
N GLY A 332 -45.41 44.26 -21.72
CA GLY A 332 -46.56 44.78 -20.97
C GLY A 332 -46.57 44.47 -19.44
N ARG A 333 -47.58 45.00 -18.75
CA ARG A 333 -47.90 44.98 -17.29
C ARG A 333 -49.30 44.32 -17.10
N PRO A 334 -50.00 44.29 -15.92
CA PRO A 334 -49.71 44.74 -14.53
C PRO A 334 -49.82 43.56 -13.51
N GLU A 335 -50.05 43.65 -12.18
CA GLU A 335 -50.44 44.73 -11.23
C GLU A 335 -50.03 44.42 -9.76
N ALA A 336 -50.34 45.32 -8.82
CA ALA A 336 -50.19 45.17 -7.35
C ALA A 336 -51.56 45.52 -6.66
N PRO A 337 -51.80 45.82 -5.33
CA PRO A 337 -50.91 46.49 -4.35
C PRO A 337 -51.12 46.18 -2.82
N ALA A 338 -50.49 47.02 -1.97
CA ALA A 338 -50.99 47.60 -0.69
C ALA A 338 -51.14 46.79 0.64
N ALA A 339 -50.08 46.86 1.46
CA ALA A 339 -50.01 47.38 2.85
C ALA A 339 -51.21 47.43 3.83
N SER A 340 -50.94 47.10 5.12
CA SER A 340 -51.42 47.85 6.32
C SER A 340 -50.67 47.43 7.61
N LYS A 341 -50.86 48.13 8.76
CA LYS A 341 -50.23 47.84 10.08
C LYS A 341 -51.30 47.48 11.18
N PRO A 342 -51.11 47.60 12.53
CA PRO A 342 -51.59 46.54 13.45
C PRO A 342 -52.60 47.03 14.53
N PRO A 343 -52.95 46.19 15.52
CA PRO A 343 -53.34 46.66 16.86
C PRO A 343 -52.51 46.03 18.02
N THR A 344 -52.88 46.34 19.28
CA THR A 344 -51.99 46.32 20.47
C THR A 344 -52.66 45.76 21.75
N LYS A 345 -51.86 45.66 22.85
CA LYS A 345 -52.22 45.37 24.28
C LYS A 345 -52.36 43.85 24.58
N LYS A 346 -52.05 43.30 25.77
CA LYS A 346 -51.62 43.75 27.13
C LYS A 346 -50.79 42.58 27.77
N ARG A 347 -50.23 42.51 29.00
CA ARG A 347 -50.26 43.25 30.30
C ARG A 347 -48.96 42.93 31.12
N SER A 348 -48.79 43.52 32.30
CA SER A 348 -47.83 43.15 33.40
C SER A 348 -48.50 43.48 34.78
N PRO A 349 -47.83 43.49 35.97
CA PRO A 349 -46.54 42.92 36.44
C PRO A 349 -46.59 42.21 37.83
N ALA A 350 -45.47 41.60 38.29
CA ALA A 350 -44.96 41.50 39.70
C ALA A 350 -43.72 40.54 39.73
N ALA A 351 -42.58 40.70 40.40
CA ALA A 351 -42.01 41.57 41.46
C ALA A 351 -41.94 40.98 42.89
N ILE A 352 -40.73 40.61 43.35
CA ILE A 352 -40.15 40.65 44.74
C ILE A 352 -38.68 40.17 44.69
N ALA A 353 -37.82 40.55 45.66
CA ALA A 353 -36.36 40.36 45.64
C ALA A 353 -35.78 39.86 47.03
N PRO A 354 -34.51 40.08 47.48
CA PRO A 354 -33.64 38.96 47.89
C PRO A 354 -32.98 39.02 49.30
N SER A 355 -32.33 37.93 49.73
CA SER A 355 -31.41 37.80 50.90
C SER A 355 -30.76 36.40 50.93
N ALA A 356 -29.60 36.10 51.56
CA ALA A 356 -28.55 36.92 52.20
C ALA A 356 -27.19 36.13 52.32
N ARG A 357 -26.15 36.79 52.87
CA ARG A 357 -24.80 36.29 53.27
C ARG A 357 -24.83 35.55 54.64
N PRO A 358 -23.74 34.98 55.25
CA PRO A 358 -22.27 35.28 55.16
C PRO A 358 -21.33 34.03 55.25
N ALA A 359 -20.14 34.11 55.89
CA ALA A 359 -18.84 34.51 55.33
C ALA A 359 -17.67 34.36 56.36
N ALA A 360 -16.46 33.91 55.94
CA ALA A 360 -15.13 33.97 56.62
C ALA A 360 -14.12 33.13 55.79
N ASN A 361 -12.78 33.26 55.81
CA ASN A 361 -11.80 34.31 56.20
C ASN A 361 -10.53 34.08 55.32
N ALA A 362 -9.92 35.12 54.71
CA ALA A 362 -8.71 35.85 55.15
C ALA A 362 -7.41 35.01 55.31
N GLY A 363 -6.23 35.40 54.79
CA GLY A 363 -5.87 36.59 53.98
C GLY A 363 -4.33 36.77 53.78
N ALA A 364 -3.90 37.97 53.32
CA ALA A 364 -2.51 38.48 53.19
C ALA A 364 -1.59 37.84 52.12
N GLU A 365 -0.64 38.52 51.46
CA GLU A 365 -0.31 39.97 51.24
C GLU A 365 0.46 40.10 49.89
N ALA A 366 0.20 41.06 48.99
CA ALA A 366 0.81 42.41 48.89
C ALA A 366 2.36 42.40 48.79
N LYS A 367 3.06 42.95 47.79
CA LYS A 367 3.14 44.33 47.20
C LYS A 367 4.05 44.30 45.93
N ASP A 368 4.36 45.35 45.15
CA ASP A 368 3.69 46.59 44.66
C ASP A 368 4.70 47.30 43.69
N ARG A 369 4.24 48.24 42.85
CA ARG A 369 5.02 49.28 42.10
C ARG A 369 6.10 48.94 41.05
N SER A 370 5.84 49.40 39.81
CA SER A 370 6.80 50.10 38.93
C SER A 370 6.97 51.58 39.41
N PRO A 371 7.86 52.48 38.89
CA PRO A 371 8.08 52.76 37.45
C PRO A 371 9.48 53.35 37.01
N THR A 372 9.53 53.82 35.75
CA THR A 372 10.39 54.89 35.17
C THR A 372 11.90 54.70 34.89
N SER A 373 12.22 54.61 33.59
CA SER A 373 13.22 55.40 32.81
C SER A 373 14.58 55.85 33.39
N VAL A 374 15.64 55.64 32.59
CA VAL A 374 16.57 56.69 32.08
C VAL A 374 17.33 56.14 30.85
N ALA A 375 17.96 57.00 30.03
CA ALA A 375 18.52 56.67 28.71
C ALA A 375 20.03 56.34 28.69
N ALA A 376 20.51 55.75 27.59
CA ALA A 376 21.58 56.29 26.72
C ALA A 376 22.55 55.25 26.08
N ALA A 377 22.89 55.51 24.81
CA ALA A 377 24.19 55.32 24.14
C ALA A 377 24.69 53.93 23.64
N ARG A 378 24.88 53.90 22.30
CA ARG A 378 26.06 53.45 21.53
C ARG A 378 26.16 52.04 20.89
N ASP A 379 26.36 52.11 19.56
CA ASP A 379 27.40 51.48 18.72
C ASP A 379 27.37 49.97 18.39
N ALA A 380 26.79 49.71 17.21
CA ALA A 380 27.43 49.05 16.04
C ALA A 380 27.83 47.55 16.03
N SER A 381 27.05 46.81 15.23
CA SER A 381 27.53 45.88 14.18
C SER A 381 28.00 44.45 14.51
N ALA A 382 27.81 43.57 13.52
CA ALA A 382 28.20 42.15 13.48
C ALA A 382 29.72 41.98 13.16
N PRO A 383 30.36 40.78 13.30
CA PRO A 383 29.99 39.55 12.57
C PRO A 383 30.15 38.23 13.37
N ALA A 384 30.14 37.09 12.67
CA ALA A 384 30.00 35.72 13.20
C ALA A 384 31.32 35.00 13.63
N GLN A 385 31.20 33.94 14.45
CA GLN A 385 31.91 32.64 14.25
C GLN A 385 31.37 31.50 15.15
N ARG A 386 31.86 30.25 14.93
CA ARG A 386 31.43 28.97 15.57
C ARG A 386 32.34 28.56 16.75
N PRO A 387 31.93 27.60 17.61
CA PRO A 387 32.32 26.17 17.47
C PRO A 387 31.17 25.18 17.87
N ALA A 388 31.23 23.84 17.77
CA ALA A 388 31.98 22.86 16.95
C ALA A 388 31.28 21.46 17.02
N LYS A 389 31.72 20.48 16.22
CA LYS A 389 31.23 19.06 16.23
C LYS A 389 32.16 18.11 17.02
N PRO A 390 31.69 16.89 17.35
CA PRO A 390 32.20 15.69 16.64
C PRO A 390 31.07 14.92 15.90
N LYS A 391 31.24 14.19 14.79
CA LYS A 391 32.30 13.26 14.29
C LYS A 391 32.23 11.88 14.95
N HIS A 392 32.51 10.74 14.29
CA HIS A 392 33.05 10.42 12.93
C HIS A 392 32.61 8.97 12.56
N SER A 393 32.64 8.40 11.34
CA SER A 393 32.92 8.85 9.96
C SER A 393 32.58 7.73 8.95
N ALA A 394 32.30 8.09 7.69
CA ALA A 394 32.44 7.20 6.51
C ALA A 394 33.54 7.71 5.57
N ARG A 395 34.13 6.85 4.72
CA ARG A 395 35.30 7.15 3.86
C ARG A 395 35.00 7.00 2.36
N PRO A 396 35.46 7.94 1.51
CA PRO A 396 35.71 7.73 0.09
C PRO A 396 37.22 7.77 -0.27
N ILE A 397 37.57 7.25 -1.46
CA ILE A 397 38.88 7.28 -2.16
C ILE A 397 38.55 7.20 -3.66
N SER A 398 39.30 7.69 -4.65
CA SER A 398 40.17 8.88 -4.84
C SER A 398 40.70 8.81 -6.29
N ASN A 399 40.86 9.95 -6.97
CA ASN A 399 41.20 10.04 -8.40
C ASN A 399 42.60 9.52 -8.79
N ASN A 400 42.73 9.10 -10.06
CA ASN A 400 43.78 9.43 -11.06
C ASN A 400 43.91 8.30 -12.12
N ALA A 401 44.40 8.49 -13.36
CA ALA A 401 44.57 9.63 -14.28
C ALA A 401 45.00 9.03 -15.66
N SER A 402 44.86 9.76 -16.78
CA SER A 402 45.18 9.26 -18.13
C SER A 402 46.69 9.08 -18.40
N PRO A 403 47.05 8.30 -19.44
CA PRO A 403 47.64 8.94 -20.63
C PRO A 403 47.00 8.49 -21.96
N GLN A 404 47.64 8.80 -23.10
CA GLN A 404 47.08 8.87 -24.46
C GLN A 404 48.06 8.25 -25.50
N MET A 405 47.56 7.93 -26.70
CA MET A 405 48.29 7.39 -27.88
C MET A 405 48.74 5.91 -27.72
N ASP A 406 48.81 5.03 -28.73
CA ASP A 406 48.82 5.16 -30.21
C ASP A 406 48.03 4.05 -30.93
N THR A 407 47.73 4.25 -32.22
CA THR A 407 47.22 3.22 -33.17
C THR A 407 48.35 2.60 -34.01
N PRO A 408 48.24 1.35 -34.53
CA PRO A 408 47.74 1.23 -35.92
C PRO A 408 47.00 -0.09 -36.32
N ALA A 409 46.04 0.08 -37.24
CA ALA A 409 45.74 -0.71 -38.44
C ALA A 409 45.56 -2.26 -38.44
N SER A 410 44.45 -2.67 -39.09
CA SER A 410 44.30 -3.85 -39.98
C SER A 410 44.36 -5.28 -39.40
N ALA A 411 43.69 -6.30 -39.96
CA ALA A 411 42.56 -6.41 -40.91
C ALA A 411 42.12 -7.91 -40.98
N VAL A 412 41.36 -8.30 -42.01
CA VAL A 412 41.26 -9.68 -42.57
C VAL A 412 40.38 -10.71 -41.82
N GLN A 413 39.18 -10.92 -42.37
CA GLN A 413 38.49 -12.21 -42.68
C GLN A 413 38.10 -13.17 -41.51
N SER A 414 36.84 -13.62 -41.38
CA SER A 414 36.08 -14.62 -42.18
C SER A 414 36.69 -16.05 -42.12
N ASN A 415 35.98 -17.18 -42.09
CA ASN A 415 34.53 -17.51 -42.06
C ASN A 415 34.41 -19.05 -41.95
N VAL A 416 33.34 -19.62 -41.36
CA VAL A 416 32.86 -21.02 -41.63
C VAL A 416 33.85 -22.16 -41.18
N ALA A 417 33.52 -23.43 -40.89
CA ALA A 417 32.29 -24.27 -40.91
C ALA A 417 32.16 -25.09 -39.59
N GLN A 418 30.96 -25.41 -39.11
CA GLN A 418 30.21 -26.68 -39.32
C GLN A 418 30.92 -28.01 -38.96
N GLN A 419 30.27 -28.79 -38.09
CA GLN A 419 29.99 -30.26 -38.10
C GLN A 419 29.84 -30.77 -36.65
N GLN A 420 29.09 -31.79 -36.26
CA GLN A 420 27.90 -32.55 -36.73
C GLN A 420 27.87 -33.81 -35.83
N ALA A 421 26.68 -34.35 -35.50
CA ALA A 421 26.45 -35.60 -34.72
C ALA A 421 27.00 -35.63 -33.26
N ALA A 422 26.44 -36.27 -32.22
CA ALA A 422 25.27 -37.14 -31.94
C ALA A 422 25.65 -38.57 -31.44
N ILE A 423 25.28 -38.87 -30.16
CA ILE A 423 25.01 -40.22 -29.59
C ILE A 423 26.29 -41.10 -29.32
N PRO A 424 26.38 -42.05 -28.33
CA PRO A 424 25.51 -42.44 -27.19
C PRO A 424 26.20 -42.55 -25.77
N ALA A 425 25.41 -43.00 -24.77
CA ALA A 425 25.72 -43.93 -23.65
C ALA A 425 26.50 -43.53 -22.36
N ASP A 426 25.74 -43.52 -21.25
CA ASP A 426 25.91 -44.24 -19.97
C ASP A 426 27.26 -44.36 -19.23
N ALA A 427 27.32 -43.82 -17.99
CA ALA A 427 27.37 -44.61 -16.73
C ALA A 427 27.57 -43.72 -15.47
N GLU A 428 26.92 -44.07 -14.34
CA GLU A 428 27.07 -43.37 -13.06
C GLU A 428 28.19 -43.95 -12.15
N ALA A 429 28.81 -43.11 -11.31
CA ALA A 429 28.89 -43.34 -9.86
C ALA A 429 29.55 -42.18 -9.07
N THR A 430 28.80 -41.62 -8.12
CA THR A 430 29.26 -40.67 -7.09
C THR A 430 30.31 -41.23 -6.12
N SER A 431 31.07 -40.37 -5.43
CA SER A 431 30.98 -40.33 -3.95
C SER A 431 31.59 -39.09 -3.27
N VAL A 432 30.86 -38.58 -2.28
CA VAL A 432 31.31 -37.66 -1.20
C VAL A 432 31.51 -38.54 0.06
N PRO A 433 32.48 -38.27 0.95
CA PRO A 433 32.90 -39.21 2.00
C PRO A 433 31.82 -39.57 3.05
N GLN A 434 31.77 -40.85 3.44
CA GLN A 434 30.89 -41.34 4.50
C GLN A 434 31.53 -41.31 5.90
N LEU A 435 30.70 -41.07 6.92
CA LEU A 435 31.05 -41.22 8.34
C LEU A 435 31.35 -42.67 8.73
N THR A 436 32.29 -42.86 9.66
CA THR A 436 32.87 -44.20 9.91
C THR A 436 31.98 -45.12 10.75
N ASN A 437 32.06 -46.43 10.47
CA ASN A 437 31.41 -47.49 11.27
C ASN A 437 31.89 -47.56 12.73
N LYS A 438 32.97 -46.87 13.10
CA LYS A 438 33.44 -46.75 14.50
C LYS A 438 32.57 -45.79 15.31
N GLN A 439 32.06 -44.72 14.68
CA GLN A 439 31.15 -43.75 15.32
C GLN A 439 29.73 -44.31 15.48
N ARG A 440 29.19 -45.00 14.45
CA ARG A 440 27.86 -45.66 14.53
C ARG A 440 27.77 -46.77 15.59
N ARG A 441 28.89 -47.37 16.01
CA ARG A 441 28.93 -48.42 17.05
C ARG A 441 28.96 -47.90 18.50
N LEU A 442 29.21 -46.62 18.74
CA LEU A 442 29.18 -46.05 20.11
C LEU A 442 27.74 -45.70 20.55
N LEU A 443 26.99 -45.00 19.70
CA LEU A 443 25.63 -44.52 20.01
C LEU A 443 24.62 -45.65 20.25
N LYS A 444 24.67 -46.74 19.48
CA LYS A 444 23.78 -47.90 19.67
C LYS A 444 24.06 -48.73 20.93
N ARG A 445 25.09 -48.40 21.73
CA ARG A 445 25.52 -49.21 22.89
C ARG A 445 25.16 -48.62 24.27
N LYS A 446 24.49 -47.46 24.32
CA LYS A 446 24.15 -46.76 25.59
C LYS A 446 22.64 -46.62 25.88
N LEU A 447 21.76 -47.14 25.01
CA LEU A 447 20.30 -46.91 25.04
C LEU A 447 19.44 -48.19 24.96
N LYS A 448 20.04 -49.38 25.16
CA LYS A 448 19.33 -50.67 25.19
C LYS A 448 19.90 -51.62 26.25
N ALA A 449 20.08 -51.11 27.48
CA ALA A 449 20.80 -51.82 28.55
C ALA A 449 20.19 -51.65 29.97
N MET A 450 19.00 -51.06 30.10
CA MET A 450 18.32 -50.85 31.40
C MET A 450 16.81 -51.12 31.33
N SER A 451 16.44 -52.36 31.01
CA SER A 451 15.10 -52.94 31.23
C SER A 451 15.14 -54.45 30.98
N GLY A 452 14.50 -55.24 31.85
CA GLY A 452 14.46 -56.71 31.79
C GLY A 452 15.30 -57.37 32.89
N ALA A 453 14.68 -58.23 33.72
CA ALA A 453 15.25 -58.76 34.96
C ALA A 453 15.47 -60.29 34.94
N ALA A 454 16.40 -60.77 35.79
CA ALA A 454 16.44 -62.13 36.34
C ALA A 454 17.33 -62.17 37.60
N GLY A 455 16.99 -63.03 38.58
CA GLY A 455 17.78 -63.28 39.81
C GLY A 455 18.74 -64.48 39.69
N PRO A 456 19.47 -64.84 40.77
CA PRO A 456 18.93 -65.90 41.64
C PRO A 456 19.28 -65.80 43.16
N GLU A 457 18.51 -66.54 43.97
CA GLU A 457 18.87 -67.31 45.20
C GLU A 457 19.66 -66.67 46.39
N ALA A 458 19.37 -66.95 47.68
CA ALA A 458 18.45 -67.90 48.33
C ALA A 458 18.09 -67.51 49.80
N SER A 459 17.12 -68.23 50.40
CA SER A 459 16.82 -68.36 51.86
C SER A 459 16.13 -67.15 52.56
N THR A 460 15.14 -67.28 53.47
CA THR A 460 14.39 -68.45 54.02
C THR A 460 13.03 -68.03 54.63
N SER A 461 12.03 -68.94 54.68
CA SER A 461 10.90 -68.98 55.66
C SER A 461 9.74 -67.95 55.52
N ALA A 462 8.45 -68.23 55.80
CA ALA A 462 7.61 -69.46 55.79
C ALA A 462 6.10 -69.09 55.92
N ALA A 463 5.20 -70.07 55.67
CA ALA A 463 3.72 -70.03 55.80
C ALA A 463 2.98 -69.02 54.87
N GLN A 464 2.16 -69.40 53.88
CA GLN A 464 1.01 -70.32 53.80
C GLN A 464 -0.26 -69.88 54.55
N LEU A 465 -1.32 -69.57 53.79
CA LEU A 465 -2.47 -70.47 53.65
C LEU A 465 -3.29 -70.16 52.36
N VAL A 466 -4.26 -71.02 52.03
CA VAL A 466 -4.93 -71.15 50.73
C VAL A 466 -6.43 -71.42 50.94
N VAL A 467 -7.32 -70.97 50.04
CA VAL A 467 -8.50 -71.73 49.53
C VAL A 467 -9.27 -70.91 48.45
N ASN A 468 -9.96 -71.63 47.55
CA ASN A 468 -10.72 -71.13 46.40
C ASN A 468 -12.24 -70.96 46.69
N PRO A 469 -13.01 -70.27 45.81
CA PRO A 469 -14.41 -69.91 46.06
C PRO A 469 -15.45 -70.95 45.60
N PRO A 470 -16.70 -70.82 46.07
CA PRO A 470 -17.88 -71.18 45.28
C PRO A 470 -18.98 -70.09 45.27
N ALA A 471 -20.03 -70.33 44.49
CA ALA A 471 -21.26 -69.53 44.34
C ALA A 471 -22.48 -70.49 44.32
N PRO A 472 -23.75 -70.07 44.10
CA PRO A 472 -24.48 -68.85 44.48
C PRO A 472 -25.87 -69.15 45.16
N LEU A 473 -26.66 -68.08 45.44
CA LEU A 473 -28.12 -68.09 45.78
C LEU A 473 -28.52 -68.63 47.17
N PRO A 474 -29.75 -68.36 47.71
CA PRO A 474 -30.90 -67.62 47.12
C PRO A 474 -31.40 -66.39 47.91
N VAL A 475 -32.42 -65.70 47.37
CA VAL A 475 -33.18 -64.59 47.99
C VAL A 475 -34.17 -65.12 49.04
N PRO A 476 -34.61 -64.30 50.04
CA PRO A 476 -35.95 -63.70 49.88
C PRO A 476 -36.19 -62.30 50.50
N SER A 477 -37.04 -61.53 49.82
CA SER A 477 -38.12 -60.65 50.33
C SER A 477 -37.87 -59.58 51.42
N LEU A 478 -38.05 -58.32 51.01
CA LEU A 478 -38.78 -57.21 51.68
C LEU A 478 -38.62 -57.01 53.21
N ASN A 479 -38.00 -55.89 53.59
CA ASN A 479 -38.65 -54.88 54.45
C ASN A 479 -37.96 -53.50 54.33
N ALA A 480 -38.56 -52.46 54.90
CA ALA A 480 -38.19 -51.06 54.68
C ALA A 480 -36.75 -50.70 55.11
N VAL A 481 -36.08 -49.90 54.29
CA VAL A 481 -34.79 -49.25 54.60
C VAL A 481 -35.07 -47.84 55.15
N PRO A 482 -34.59 -47.49 56.35
CA PRO A 482 -34.70 -46.13 56.88
C PRO A 482 -33.74 -45.17 56.16
N GLU A 483 -34.05 -43.87 56.17
CA GLU A 483 -33.13 -42.85 55.68
C GLU A 483 -31.80 -42.90 56.47
N PRO A 484 -30.63 -42.86 55.79
CA PRO A 484 -29.36 -42.73 56.49
C PRO A 484 -29.29 -41.33 57.12
N MET A 485 -29.26 -41.27 58.46
CA MET A 485 -28.94 -40.03 59.17
C MET A 485 -27.59 -39.51 58.66
N ALA A 486 -27.58 -38.29 58.12
CA ALA A 486 -26.35 -37.69 57.65
C ALA A 486 -25.37 -37.53 58.82
N GLU A 487 -24.18 -38.12 58.69
CA GLU A 487 -23.05 -37.73 59.54
C GLU A 487 -22.81 -36.23 59.36
N PRO A 488 -22.59 -35.46 60.45
CA PRO A 488 -22.21 -34.07 60.32
C PRO A 488 -20.88 -34.01 59.58
N ALA A 489 -20.89 -33.50 58.35
CA ALA A 489 -19.70 -33.40 57.52
C ALA A 489 -18.62 -32.63 58.29
N ALA A 490 -17.52 -33.29 58.63
CA ALA A 490 -16.45 -32.70 59.41
C ALA A 490 -15.92 -31.47 58.66
N GLU A 491 -15.98 -30.30 59.30
CA GLU A 491 -15.51 -29.05 58.69
C GLU A 491 -14.01 -29.19 58.35
N GLU A 492 -13.74 -29.23 57.05
CA GLU A 492 -12.42 -29.51 56.51
C GLU A 492 -11.49 -28.34 56.85
N GLN A 493 -10.67 -28.54 57.89
CA GLN A 493 -9.95 -27.45 58.56
C GLN A 493 -9.08 -26.66 57.56
N ARG A 494 -9.47 -25.39 57.35
CA ARG A 494 -8.88 -24.51 56.32
C ARG A 494 -7.37 -24.38 56.52
N ASP A 495 -6.62 -24.56 55.44
CA ASP A 495 -5.16 -24.50 55.43
C ASP A 495 -4.70 -23.10 55.88
N PRO A 496 -3.96 -22.96 57.01
CA PRO A 496 -3.63 -21.65 57.58
C PRO A 496 -2.69 -20.83 56.69
N ALA A 497 -2.10 -21.43 55.65
CA ALA A 497 -1.40 -20.68 54.61
C ALA A 497 -2.32 -19.77 53.78
N LEU A 498 -3.64 -19.99 53.78
CA LEU A 498 -4.64 -19.15 53.10
C LEU A 498 -4.92 -17.83 53.85
N ASP A 499 -4.67 -17.79 55.16
CA ASP A 499 -4.92 -16.62 56.03
C ASP A 499 -3.73 -15.65 56.12
N ILE A 500 -2.77 -15.72 55.20
CA ILE A 500 -1.68 -14.75 55.16
C ILE A 500 -2.14 -13.40 54.61
N ARG A 501 -1.90 -12.33 55.36
CA ARG A 501 -2.03 -10.97 54.84
C ARG A 501 -0.85 -10.64 53.90
N ALA A 502 -1.16 -10.07 52.75
CA ALA A 502 -0.18 -9.54 51.79
C ALA A 502 0.59 -8.33 52.34
N GLY A 503 1.75 -8.04 51.74
CA GLY A 503 2.63 -6.93 52.12
C GLY A 503 3.57 -7.23 53.29
N LEU A 504 4.57 -6.37 53.47
CA LEU A 504 5.60 -6.49 54.50
C LEU A 504 6.15 -5.10 54.87
N GLN A 505 6.25 -4.79 56.16
CA GLN A 505 7.00 -3.63 56.64
C GLN A 505 8.30 -4.10 57.30
N TYR A 506 9.45 -3.57 56.84
CA TYR A 506 10.76 -3.94 57.35
C TYR A 506 11.67 -2.71 57.47
N GLY A 507 11.90 -2.26 58.70
CA GLY A 507 12.63 -1.02 58.97
C GLY A 507 11.92 0.18 58.35
N THR A 508 12.60 0.90 57.46
CA THR A 508 12.05 2.01 56.66
C THR A 508 11.35 1.55 55.38
N GLU A 509 11.48 0.28 54.99
CA GLU A 509 10.95 -0.25 53.73
C GLU A 509 9.51 -0.76 53.91
N ILE A 510 8.65 -0.44 52.94
CA ILE A 510 7.26 -0.88 52.90
C ILE A 510 7.02 -1.58 51.56
N TYR A 511 6.70 -2.87 51.63
CA TYR A 511 6.19 -3.67 50.52
C TYR A 511 4.67 -3.59 50.50
N VAL A 512 4.13 -3.04 49.43
CA VAL A 512 2.71 -2.72 49.26
C VAL A 512 1.97 -3.94 48.68
N PRO A 513 0.78 -4.31 49.21
CA PRO A 513 -0.12 -5.28 48.57
C PRO A 513 -0.50 -4.89 47.13
N LEU A 514 -0.69 -5.87 46.25
CA LEU A 514 -0.93 -5.60 44.82
C LEU A 514 -2.25 -4.86 44.52
N ASP A 515 -3.25 -4.88 45.41
CA ASP A 515 -4.44 -4.04 45.30
C ASP A 515 -4.15 -2.57 45.67
N GLU A 516 -3.52 -2.34 46.83
CA GLU A 516 -3.10 -1.04 47.34
C GLU A 516 -2.10 -0.31 46.44
N VAL A 517 -1.33 -1.03 45.60
CA VAL A 517 -0.38 -0.45 44.62
C VAL A 517 -1.02 0.64 43.77
N SER A 518 -2.29 0.48 43.39
CA SER A 518 -2.99 1.42 42.51
C SER A 518 -3.26 2.79 43.14
N GLU A 519 -3.31 2.85 44.48
CA GLU A 519 -3.52 4.08 45.26
C GLU A 519 -2.22 4.84 45.51
N LYS A 520 -1.08 4.14 45.62
CA LYS A 520 0.21 4.74 45.99
C LYS A 520 0.80 5.49 44.80
N ARG A 521 0.66 6.83 44.81
CA ARG A 521 1.30 7.71 43.82
C ARG A 521 2.82 7.75 44.00
N GLY A 522 3.55 6.94 43.25
CA GLY A 522 5.01 7.07 43.17
C GLY A 522 5.73 5.78 42.80
N ILE A 523 6.84 5.57 43.49
CA ILE A 523 7.63 4.34 43.45
C ILE A 523 7.19 3.46 44.64
N VAL A 524 7.04 2.16 44.39
CA VAL A 524 6.63 1.14 45.36
C VAL A 524 7.60 -0.04 45.34
N ASN A 525 7.64 -0.75 46.46
CA ASN A 525 8.21 -2.09 46.52
C ASN A 525 7.04 -3.10 46.64
N VAL A 526 7.17 -4.28 46.03
CA VAL A 526 6.19 -5.37 46.12
C VAL A 526 6.90 -6.72 46.29
N ILE A 527 6.25 -7.67 46.96
CA ILE A 527 6.60 -9.09 46.95
C ILE A 527 5.38 -9.80 46.38
N ALA A 528 5.57 -10.64 45.35
CA ALA A 528 4.48 -11.30 44.64
C ALA A 528 4.95 -12.59 43.95
N LEU A 529 4.02 -13.47 43.61
CA LEU A 529 4.29 -14.71 42.89
C LEU A 529 3.98 -14.60 41.40
N VAL A 530 4.79 -15.25 40.56
CA VAL A 530 4.74 -15.13 39.10
C VAL A 530 3.77 -16.15 38.48
N THR A 531 2.76 -15.67 37.73
CA THR A 531 1.73 -16.50 37.05
C THR A 531 1.81 -16.48 35.52
N SER A 532 2.69 -15.68 34.93
CA SER A 532 3.00 -15.65 33.49
C SER A 532 4.26 -14.82 33.22
N VAL A 533 5.02 -15.17 32.18
CA VAL A 533 6.28 -14.52 31.75
C VAL A 533 6.25 -14.30 30.23
N ARG A 534 6.74 -13.16 29.73
CA ARG A 534 6.81 -12.84 28.28
C ARG A 534 8.03 -11.99 27.93
N ASN A 535 8.61 -12.22 26.75
CA ASN A 535 10.03 -11.92 26.49
C ASN A 535 10.31 -10.55 25.84
N TRP A 536 9.41 -9.99 25.04
CA TRP A 536 9.68 -8.80 24.19
C TRP A 536 10.17 -7.55 24.95
N SER A 537 9.75 -7.44 26.21
CA SER A 537 10.40 -6.73 27.32
C SER A 537 9.84 -7.44 28.55
N THR A 538 10.69 -7.90 29.47
CA THR A 538 10.30 -8.86 30.52
C THR A 538 9.00 -8.45 31.21
N SER A 539 7.92 -9.14 30.85
CA SER A 539 6.55 -8.79 31.21
C SER A 539 5.99 -9.92 32.03
N LEU A 540 5.90 -9.69 33.34
CA LEU A 540 5.49 -10.68 34.33
C LEU A 540 4.06 -10.39 34.76
N THR A 541 3.25 -11.43 34.96
CA THR A 541 1.97 -11.30 35.68
C THR A 541 2.15 -11.79 37.11
N LEU A 542 1.72 -10.98 38.07
CA LEU A 542 2.04 -11.14 39.49
C LEU A 542 0.76 -11.30 40.32
N VAL A 543 0.76 -12.21 41.30
CA VAL A 543 -0.33 -12.39 42.28
C VAL A 543 0.17 -12.37 43.71
N ASP A 544 -0.72 -12.00 44.62
CA ASP A 544 -0.53 -12.07 46.06
C ASP A 544 -1.89 -12.32 46.76
N PRO A 545 -1.91 -12.52 48.08
CA PRO A 545 -3.16 -12.73 48.83
C PRO A 545 -4.17 -11.57 48.83
N SER A 546 -3.82 -10.40 48.28
CA SER A 546 -4.74 -9.25 48.22
C SER A 546 -5.66 -9.31 47.00
N ILE A 547 -5.10 -9.69 45.84
CA ILE A 547 -5.82 -9.70 44.55
C ILE A 547 -6.39 -11.07 44.15
N LEU A 548 -6.07 -12.15 44.87
CA LEU A 548 -6.56 -13.50 44.57
C LEU A 548 -7.04 -14.19 45.87
N LYS A 549 -8.37 -14.28 46.03
CA LYS A 549 -9.01 -14.85 47.23
C LYS A 549 -9.59 -16.23 46.95
N ASP A 550 -9.89 -17.00 48.00
CA ASP A 550 -10.38 -18.39 47.93
C ASP A 550 -11.54 -18.59 46.92
N TYR A 551 -12.44 -17.62 46.82
CA TYR A 551 -13.62 -17.68 45.94
C TYR A 551 -13.33 -17.32 44.47
N ASP A 552 -12.16 -16.75 44.13
CA ASP A 552 -11.79 -16.36 42.76
C ASP A 552 -11.12 -17.52 41.98
N ILE A 553 -10.85 -18.65 42.64
CA ILE A 553 -9.99 -19.74 42.14
C ILE A 553 -10.59 -20.52 40.95
N TYR A 554 -11.87 -20.30 40.61
CA TYR A 554 -12.52 -20.96 39.47
C TYR A 554 -11.80 -20.67 38.12
N GLY A 555 -11.14 -21.69 37.58
CA GLY A 555 -10.47 -21.69 36.27
C GLY A 555 -8.94 -21.47 36.33
N SER A 556 -8.30 -21.48 35.17
CA SER A 556 -6.82 -21.34 35.08
C SER A 556 -6.33 -20.03 35.70
N LEU A 557 -5.42 -20.15 36.66
CA LEU A 557 -4.75 -19.03 37.33
C LEU A 557 -3.68 -18.37 36.45
N GLU A 558 -3.24 -19.03 35.37
CA GLU A 558 -2.23 -18.52 34.43
C GLU A 558 -2.65 -17.15 33.86
N GLY A 559 -1.77 -16.16 33.96
CA GLY A 559 -2.03 -14.80 33.49
C GLY A 559 -3.21 -14.08 34.16
N ARG A 560 -3.66 -14.52 35.34
CA ARG A 560 -4.39 -13.65 36.29
C ARG A 560 -3.36 -12.91 37.15
N GLY A 561 -3.65 -11.65 37.46
CA GLY A 561 -2.83 -10.82 38.35
C GLY A 561 -2.46 -9.45 37.77
N THR A 562 -1.63 -8.71 38.50
CA THR A 562 -1.10 -7.40 38.12
C THR A 562 0.10 -7.56 37.20
N THR A 563 0.08 -6.95 36.01
CA THR A 563 1.23 -7.00 35.07
C THR A 563 2.30 -5.98 35.46
N ILE A 564 3.57 -6.41 35.53
CA ILE A 564 4.75 -5.54 35.48
C ILE A 564 5.45 -5.67 34.13
N ASN A 565 5.94 -4.56 33.58
CA ASN A 565 6.84 -4.54 32.44
C ASN A 565 8.22 -3.98 32.87
N CYS A 566 9.27 -4.78 32.74
CA CYS A 566 10.64 -4.44 33.12
C CYS A 566 11.47 -4.06 31.88
N PHE A 567 12.23 -2.97 31.98
CA PHE A 567 12.98 -2.41 30.85
C PHE A 567 14.45 -2.15 31.21
N THR A 568 15.37 -2.67 30.40
CA THR A 568 16.81 -2.39 30.45
C THR A 568 17.25 -1.59 29.23
N ARG A 569 18.47 -1.06 29.24
CA ARG A 569 19.12 -0.41 28.08
C ARG A 569 20.54 -0.92 27.78
N LYS A 570 21.12 -1.76 28.66
CA LYS A 570 22.53 -2.17 28.58
C LYS A 570 22.69 -3.68 28.50
N TYR A 571 22.19 -4.39 29.51
CA TYR A 571 22.31 -5.85 29.64
C TYR A 571 20.93 -6.47 29.72
N GLU A 572 20.69 -7.56 29.00
CA GLU A 572 19.42 -8.31 29.05
C GLU A 572 19.29 -9.08 30.37
N GLN A 573 20.41 -9.59 30.88
CA GLN A 573 20.55 -10.32 32.15
C GLN A 573 20.21 -9.47 33.39
N TRP A 574 20.14 -8.13 33.22
CA TRP A 574 19.61 -7.21 34.24
C TRP A 574 18.08 -7.23 34.36
N LEU A 575 17.36 -7.97 33.50
CA LEU A 575 15.94 -8.23 33.61
C LEU A 575 15.67 -9.51 34.43
N PRO A 576 14.60 -9.55 35.26
CA PRO A 576 14.27 -10.75 36.02
C PRO A 576 13.87 -11.92 35.09
N SER A 577 14.38 -13.11 35.38
CA SER A 577 14.09 -14.37 34.66
C SER A 577 13.45 -15.46 35.54
N PRO A 578 12.32 -15.19 36.21
CA PRO A 578 11.63 -16.15 37.07
C PRO A 578 10.87 -17.20 36.26
N GLN A 579 10.58 -18.32 36.91
CA GLN A 579 9.68 -19.36 36.41
C GLN A 579 8.25 -19.18 36.95
N TYR A 580 7.30 -19.96 36.43
CA TYR A 580 5.93 -19.98 36.96
C TYR A 580 5.93 -20.55 38.39
N GLY A 581 5.35 -19.83 39.34
CA GLY A 581 5.34 -20.22 40.75
C GLY A 581 6.52 -19.72 41.58
N ASP A 582 7.53 -19.08 40.99
CA ASP A 582 8.57 -18.39 41.76
C ASP A 582 7.99 -17.13 42.44
N VAL A 583 8.53 -16.78 43.63
CA VAL A 583 8.20 -15.53 44.33
C VAL A 583 9.25 -14.47 44.02
N ILE A 584 8.83 -13.37 43.41
CA ILE A 584 9.71 -12.26 43.05
C ILE A 584 9.55 -11.08 44.02
N ILE A 585 10.69 -10.59 44.51
CA ILE A 585 10.81 -9.33 45.24
C ILE A 585 11.16 -8.26 44.22
N LEU A 586 10.41 -7.15 44.22
CA LEU A 586 10.60 -6.01 43.33
C LEU A 586 10.67 -4.73 44.16
N ARG A 587 11.80 -4.03 44.09
CA ARG A 587 12.04 -2.72 44.70
C ARG A 587 12.17 -1.68 43.61
N GLY A 588 11.64 -0.47 43.82
CA GLY A 588 11.80 0.61 42.84
C GLY A 588 10.83 0.57 41.63
N ALA A 589 9.75 -0.22 41.68
CA ALA A 589 8.75 -0.29 40.62
C ALA A 589 7.80 0.92 40.67
N LYS A 590 7.21 1.32 39.53
CA LYS A 590 6.30 2.47 39.45
C LYS A 590 4.94 2.07 38.87
N TRP A 591 3.84 2.50 39.48
CA TRP A 591 2.51 2.34 38.89
C TRP A 591 2.28 3.32 37.72
N SER A 592 1.82 2.82 36.58
CA SER A 592 1.54 3.60 35.36
C SER A 592 0.58 2.86 34.42
N ASN A 593 -0.48 3.53 33.96
CA ASN A 593 -1.43 3.01 32.97
C ASN A 593 -1.97 1.58 33.30
N GLN A 594 -2.42 1.37 34.54
CA GLN A 594 -2.92 0.08 35.04
C GLN A 594 -1.87 -1.06 35.06
N THR A 595 -0.58 -0.74 34.95
CA THR A 595 0.53 -1.70 35.03
C THR A 595 1.63 -1.19 35.96
N LEU A 596 2.43 -2.11 36.50
CA LEU A 596 3.72 -1.76 37.09
C LEU A 596 4.77 -1.58 35.97
N VAL A 597 5.70 -0.66 36.17
CA VAL A 597 6.81 -0.37 35.27
C VAL A 597 8.11 -0.40 36.06
N GLY A 598 9.00 -1.31 35.69
CA GLY A 598 10.36 -1.41 36.21
C GLY A 598 11.35 -0.72 35.27
N TYR A 599 11.91 0.41 35.70
CA TYR A 599 12.94 1.13 34.94
C TYR A 599 14.34 0.61 35.33
N GLY A 600 15.18 0.27 34.35
CA GLY A 600 16.53 -0.27 34.55
C GLY A 600 17.57 0.67 35.15
N ASP A 601 17.17 1.84 35.64
CA ASP A 601 17.97 2.73 36.49
C ASP A 601 17.50 2.75 37.96
N LYS A 602 16.42 2.02 38.29
CA LYS A 602 15.75 2.06 39.61
C LYS A 602 15.23 0.72 40.11
N LEU A 603 14.80 -0.17 39.21
CA LEU A 603 14.24 -1.47 39.58
C LEU A 603 15.34 -2.39 40.11
N ARG A 604 15.28 -2.71 41.41
CA ARG A 604 16.05 -3.82 41.98
C ARG A 604 15.15 -5.02 42.22
N TRP A 605 15.66 -6.23 42.01
CA TRP A 605 14.85 -7.45 42.03
C TRP A 605 15.62 -8.67 42.54
N SER A 606 14.85 -9.64 43.05
CA SER A 606 15.34 -10.89 43.62
C SER A 606 14.32 -11.99 43.38
N ILE A 607 14.73 -13.19 42.98
CA ILE A 607 13.81 -14.31 42.73
C ILE A 607 14.06 -15.36 43.81
N PHE A 608 13.02 -15.71 44.57
CA PHE A 608 13.01 -16.86 45.48
C PHE A 608 12.29 -18.02 44.80
N SER A 609 13.00 -19.14 44.59
CA SER A 609 12.40 -20.34 44.01
C SER A 609 11.94 -21.31 45.10
N PRO A 610 10.61 -21.60 45.21
CA PRO A 610 10.07 -22.48 46.25
C PRO A 610 10.56 -23.93 46.18
N GLU A 611 10.97 -24.40 45.01
CA GLU A 611 11.50 -25.75 44.82
C GLU A 611 12.95 -25.88 45.32
N GLN A 612 13.75 -24.83 45.11
CA GLN A 612 15.15 -24.81 45.52
C GLN A 612 15.34 -24.34 46.97
N GLY A 613 14.33 -23.67 47.55
CA GLY A 613 14.39 -23.04 48.87
C GLY A 613 15.40 -21.89 48.95
N LYS A 614 15.71 -21.26 47.81
CA LYS A 614 16.85 -20.35 47.64
C LYS A 614 16.50 -19.13 46.79
N VAL A 615 17.29 -18.07 46.99
CA VAL A 615 17.28 -16.88 46.14
C VAL A 615 18.32 -17.00 45.03
N HIS A 616 17.96 -16.50 43.85
CA HIS A 616 18.83 -16.40 42.67
C HIS A 616 18.51 -15.14 41.85
N HIS A 617 19.43 -14.80 40.94
CA HIS A 617 19.27 -13.72 39.96
C HIS A 617 19.21 -14.26 38.51
N GLY A 618 18.80 -15.51 38.34
CA GLY A 618 18.86 -16.20 37.04
C GLY A 618 20.29 -16.40 36.54
N ASP A 619 20.48 -16.40 35.22
CA ASP A 619 21.82 -16.33 34.61
C ASP A 619 22.25 -14.88 34.44
N LYS A 620 23.35 -14.50 35.12
CA LYS A 620 23.94 -13.15 35.04
C LYS A 620 24.74 -12.94 33.74
N GLY A 621 25.17 -14.00 33.04
CA GLY A 621 26.05 -13.91 31.88
C GLY A 621 27.29 -13.04 32.12
N ASP A 622 27.65 -12.23 31.12
CA ASP A 622 28.74 -11.24 31.22
C ASP A 622 28.31 -9.90 31.87
N ALA A 623 27.09 -9.79 32.41
CA ALA A 623 26.58 -8.53 32.93
C ALA A 623 27.16 -8.20 34.32
N PRO A 624 27.71 -6.98 34.53
CA PRO A 624 28.31 -6.61 35.81
C PRO A 624 27.25 -6.53 36.92
N GLU A 625 27.69 -6.74 38.16
CA GLU A 625 26.80 -6.69 39.33
C GLU A 625 26.26 -5.29 39.61
N SER A 626 27.05 -4.26 39.28
CA SER A 626 26.64 -2.86 39.26
C SER A 626 27.48 -2.06 38.27
N GLU A 627 26.95 -0.93 37.79
CA GLU A 627 27.65 -0.02 36.89
C GLU A 627 27.23 1.44 37.18
N GLY A 628 28.08 2.41 36.86
CA GLY A 628 27.74 3.84 36.99
C GLY A 628 26.64 4.26 36.01
N VAL A 629 25.52 4.77 36.53
CA VAL A 629 24.46 5.41 35.73
C VAL A 629 25.03 6.61 34.97
N ALA A 630 24.53 6.89 33.77
CA ALA A 630 25.06 7.93 32.88
C ALA A 630 26.58 7.75 32.60
N ASP A 631 26.89 6.64 31.92
CA ASP A 631 28.19 6.34 31.31
C ASP A 631 29.39 6.51 32.24
N GLY A 632 29.23 6.05 33.49
CA GLY A 632 30.29 6.05 34.52
C GLY A 632 30.40 7.33 35.36
N PHE A 633 29.56 8.34 35.13
CA PHE A 633 29.62 9.63 35.87
C PHE A 633 28.51 9.84 36.93
N GLY A 634 27.58 8.89 37.08
CA GLY A 634 26.54 8.88 38.11
C GLY A 634 26.80 7.89 39.24
N TYR A 635 25.77 7.63 40.05
CA TYR A 635 25.82 6.62 41.12
C TYR A 635 25.91 5.20 40.55
N GLU A 636 26.55 4.29 41.29
CA GLU A 636 26.58 2.88 40.94
C GLU A 636 25.20 2.24 41.15
N PHE A 637 24.70 1.59 40.10
CA PHE A 637 23.43 0.87 40.11
C PHE A 637 23.64 -0.58 39.70
N GLY A 638 23.29 -1.49 40.61
CA GLY A 638 23.01 -2.89 40.30
C GLY A 638 21.51 -3.16 40.42
N PRO A 639 20.91 -3.95 39.51
CA PRO A 639 19.51 -4.37 39.61
C PRO A 639 19.34 -5.58 40.54
N TYR A 640 20.41 -6.31 40.86
CA TYR A 640 20.35 -7.48 41.72
C TYR A 640 20.12 -7.05 43.18
N TRP A 641 19.15 -7.67 43.84
CA TRP A 641 18.88 -7.48 45.28
C TRP A 641 19.10 -8.78 46.04
N ASP A 642 19.83 -8.72 47.16
CA ASP A 642 19.99 -9.84 48.08
C ASP A 642 18.91 -9.77 49.17
N ALA A 643 17.96 -10.71 49.10
CA ALA A 643 16.80 -10.73 49.98
C ALA A 643 17.20 -10.93 51.45
N GLN A 644 16.66 -10.07 52.32
CA GLN A 644 16.95 -10.07 53.75
C GLN A 644 16.03 -11.04 54.52
N GLY A 645 16.39 -11.43 55.74
CA GLY A 645 15.69 -12.47 56.52
C GLY A 645 14.14 -12.34 56.58
N PRO A 646 13.57 -11.15 56.88
CA PRO A 646 12.12 -10.95 56.85
C PRO A 646 11.49 -11.03 55.45
N GLU A 647 12.25 -10.68 54.41
CA GLU A 647 11.83 -10.78 53.00
C GLU A 647 11.80 -12.25 52.56
N LEU A 648 12.82 -13.04 52.92
CA LEU A 648 12.85 -14.50 52.75
C LEU A 648 11.68 -15.18 53.49
N THR A 649 11.36 -14.72 54.70
CA THR A 649 10.22 -15.22 55.49
C THR A 649 8.89 -14.89 54.83
N ALA A 650 8.75 -13.71 54.19
CA ALA A 650 7.59 -13.38 53.38
C ALA A 650 7.49 -14.25 52.12
N CYS A 651 8.60 -14.48 51.41
CA CYS A 651 8.62 -15.35 50.23
C CYS A 651 8.24 -16.81 50.55
N LEU A 652 8.71 -17.37 51.67
CA LEU A 652 8.28 -18.69 52.15
C LEU A 652 6.76 -18.73 52.39
N ARG A 653 6.20 -17.75 53.11
CA ARG A 653 4.75 -17.66 53.35
C ARG A 653 3.95 -17.54 52.05
N TYR A 654 4.42 -16.74 51.09
CA TYR A 654 3.79 -16.61 49.76
C TYR A 654 3.85 -17.92 48.96
N ALA A 655 4.94 -18.68 49.06
CA ALA A 655 5.06 -19.99 48.43
C ALA A 655 4.09 -21.02 49.05
N ASP A 656 3.96 -21.04 50.37
CA ASP A 656 3.04 -21.95 51.08
C ASP A 656 1.57 -21.59 50.83
N TRP A 657 1.24 -20.28 50.80
CA TRP A 657 -0.05 -19.78 50.34
C TRP A 657 -0.38 -20.28 48.93
N TRP A 658 0.55 -20.14 47.98
CA TRP A 658 0.34 -20.58 46.61
C TRP A 658 0.17 -22.10 46.50
N ARG A 659 0.92 -22.89 47.28
CA ARG A 659 0.71 -24.34 47.38
C ARG A 659 -0.71 -24.67 47.87
N ALA A 660 -1.24 -23.95 48.85
CA ALA A 660 -2.62 -24.12 49.31
C ALA A 660 -3.64 -23.70 48.23
N MET A 661 -3.43 -22.57 47.55
CA MET A 661 -4.27 -22.10 46.44
C MET A 661 -4.32 -23.10 45.27
N LEU A 662 -3.18 -23.75 44.95
CA LEU A 662 -3.11 -24.80 43.93
C LEU A 662 -3.90 -26.06 44.33
N LYS A 663 -3.86 -26.50 45.60
CA LYS A 663 -4.72 -27.60 46.09
C LYS A 663 -6.21 -27.28 45.89
N ILE A 664 -6.62 -26.04 46.18
CA ILE A 664 -8.01 -25.62 45.98
C ILE A 664 -8.35 -25.64 44.48
N ALA A 665 -7.47 -25.13 43.62
CA ALA A 665 -7.67 -25.13 42.17
C ALA A 665 -7.83 -26.56 41.63
N GLU A 666 -6.95 -27.49 42.01
CA GLU A 666 -7.01 -28.90 41.64
C GLU A 666 -8.33 -29.55 42.06
N LYS A 667 -8.73 -29.36 43.33
CA LYS A 667 -10.00 -29.86 43.90
C LYS A 667 -11.24 -29.34 43.15
N HIS A 668 -11.19 -28.13 42.59
CA HIS A 668 -12.29 -27.55 41.81
C HIS A 668 -12.24 -27.93 40.32
N MET A 669 -11.04 -28.09 39.74
CA MET A 669 -10.88 -28.49 38.33
C MET A 669 -11.32 -29.95 38.08
N GLY A 670 -11.25 -30.82 39.10
CA GLY A 670 -11.64 -32.22 39.00
C GLY A 670 -13.15 -32.52 38.94
N ARG A 671 -14.06 -31.54 39.06
CA ARG A 671 -15.51 -31.82 39.27
C ARG A 671 -16.50 -30.97 38.45
N VAL A 672 -16.14 -30.54 37.25
CA VAL A 672 -17.01 -29.68 36.41
C VAL A 672 -17.75 -30.47 35.33
N HIS A 673 -18.90 -31.08 35.68
CA HIS A 673 -19.95 -31.39 34.70
C HIS A 673 -20.70 -30.09 34.38
N GLN A 674 -20.34 -29.41 33.29
CA GLN A 674 -20.82 -28.06 32.99
C GLN A 674 -22.20 -28.05 32.30
N ILE A 675 -23.26 -28.28 33.09
CA ILE A 675 -24.63 -27.89 32.71
C ILE A 675 -24.92 -26.56 33.40
N GLY A 676 -24.83 -25.46 32.65
CA GLY A 676 -25.17 -24.11 33.12
C GLY A 676 -26.35 -23.55 32.31
N PRO A 677 -27.32 -22.86 32.94
CA PRO A 677 -28.42 -22.20 32.22
C PRO A 677 -27.93 -21.00 31.41
N GLU A 678 -28.62 -20.68 30.32
CA GLU A 678 -28.20 -19.67 29.33
C GLU A 678 -28.26 -18.23 29.85
N ASP A 679 -29.05 -17.94 30.91
CA ASP A 679 -29.34 -16.60 31.41
C ASP A 679 -28.31 -16.01 32.40
N ALA A 680 -27.15 -16.64 32.58
CA ALA A 680 -26.14 -16.16 33.54
C ALA A 680 -25.42 -14.87 33.06
N PRO A 681 -25.36 -13.78 33.85
CA PRO A 681 -24.81 -12.51 33.39
C PRO A 681 -23.29 -12.61 33.10
N PRO A 682 -22.78 -11.94 32.03
CA PRO A 682 -21.48 -12.24 31.41
C PRO A 682 -20.26 -11.67 32.16
N TYR A 683 -20.10 -12.00 33.45
CA TYR A 683 -18.96 -11.54 34.26
C TYR A 683 -17.69 -12.39 34.06
N VAL A 684 -17.00 -12.11 32.95
CA VAL A 684 -15.57 -12.44 32.72
C VAL A 684 -15.18 -13.92 32.88
N SER A 685 -16.06 -14.85 32.49
CA SER A 685 -15.61 -16.20 32.12
C SER A 685 -14.60 -16.08 30.97
N LYS A 686 -13.29 -16.31 31.23
CA LYS A 686 -12.20 -16.22 30.24
C LYS A 686 -12.63 -16.90 28.94
N ALA A 687 -12.92 -16.11 27.89
CA ALA A 687 -13.55 -16.60 26.67
C ALA A 687 -12.79 -17.81 26.12
N ARG A 688 -13.44 -18.98 26.13
CA ARG A 688 -12.84 -20.25 25.70
C ARG A 688 -12.38 -20.08 24.26
N ARG A 689 -11.12 -20.44 23.99
CA ARG A 689 -10.58 -20.44 22.60
C ARG A 689 -11.48 -21.34 21.75
N VAL A 690 -11.96 -20.79 20.64
CA VAL A 690 -12.91 -21.44 19.73
C VAL A 690 -12.18 -21.73 18.42
N HIS A 691 -12.51 -22.85 17.79
CA HIS A 691 -12.18 -23.06 16.40
C HIS A 691 -12.94 -22.04 15.53
N ARG A 692 -12.26 -21.42 14.56
CA ARG A 692 -12.90 -20.48 13.62
C ARG A 692 -12.44 -20.75 12.19
N LEU A 693 -13.36 -20.49 11.26
CA LEU A 693 -13.07 -20.44 9.84
C LEU A 693 -12.26 -19.17 9.51
N ILE A 694 -11.52 -19.17 8.40
CA ILE A 694 -10.75 -18.00 7.96
C ILE A 694 -11.70 -16.82 7.68
N GLY A 695 -12.86 -17.07 7.08
CA GLY A 695 -13.92 -16.08 6.86
C GLY A 695 -14.47 -15.45 8.15
N ASP A 696 -14.49 -16.21 9.25
CA ASP A 696 -14.99 -15.77 10.56
C ASP A 696 -13.88 -15.14 11.43
N ALA A 697 -12.63 -15.09 10.97
CA ALA A 697 -11.51 -14.61 11.78
C ALA A 697 -11.37 -13.09 11.70
N SER A 698 -11.34 -12.43 12.86
CA SER A 698 -11.15 -10.97 13.01
C SER A 698 -10.33 -10.64 14.28
N PRO A 699 -9.47 -9.60 14.27
CA PRO A 699 -8.63 -9.23 15.41
C PRO A 699 -9.41 -8.85 16.68
N ASP A 700 -10.64 -8.37 16.52
CA ASP A 700 -11.49 -7.90 17.61
C ASP A 700 -12.24 -9.04 18.32
N LEU A 701 -12.34 -10.21 17.69
CA LEU A 701 -13.09 -11.34 18.25
C LEU A 701 -12.42 -11.91 19.51
N PRO A 702 -13.21 -12.34 20.51
CA PRO A 702 -12.66 -12.93 21.72
C PRO A 702 -12.05 -14.32 21.44
N PRO A 703 -10.90 -14.65 22.08
CA PRO A 703 -10.07 -13.80 22.93
C PRO A 703 -8.98 -12.99 22.17
N ARG A 704 -9.27 -11.74 21.78
CA ARG A 704 -8.33 -10.75 21.18
C ARG A 704 -7.62 -11.24 19.90
N GLY A 705 -8.39 -11.79 18.96
CA GLY A 705 -7.91 -12.28 17.67
C GLY A 705 -7.17 -13.62 17.72
N PHE A 706 -7.08 -14.26 18.90
CA PHE A 706 -6.58 -15.63 19.00
C PHE A 706 -7.70 -16.64 18.71
N PHE A 707 -7.41 -17.62 17.84
CA PHE A 707 -8.32 -18.67 17.43
C PHE A 707 -7.56 -19.97 17.15
N ASP A 708 -8.29 -21.08 17.09
CA ASP A 708 -7.79 -22.35 16.57
C ASP A 708 -8.34 -22.52 15.15
N CYS A 709 -7.60 -23.09 14.20
CA CYS A 709 -8.13 -23.39 12.86
C CYS A 709 -7.55 -24.69 12.27
N THR A 710 -8.25 -25.22 11.27
CA THR A 710 -7.82 -26.37 10.45
C THR A 710 -7.72 -25.88 9.02
N VAL A 711 -6.59 -26.12 8.36
CA VAL A 711 -6.25 -25.52 7.07
C VAL A 711 -5.46 -26.49 6.19
N GLU A 712 -5.49 -26.24 4.88
CA GLU A 712 -4.60 -26.82 3.88
C GLU A 712 -3.44 -25.85 3.57
N ILE A 713 -2.23 -26.39 3.41
CA ILE A 713 -1.02 -25.63 3.11
C ILE A 713 -0.87 -25.46 1.60
N LEU A 714 -0.95 -24.22 1.11
CA LEU A 714 -0.82 -23.92 -0.32
C LEU A 714 0.60 -23.49 -0.71
N LYS A 715 1.32 -22.78 0.18
CA LYS A 715 2.73 -22.44 -0.05
C LYS A 715 3.47 -22.04 1.22
N GLY A 716 4.77 -22.30 1.27
CA GLY A 716 5.69 -21.82 2.29
C GLY A 716 6.86 -21.03 1.69
N TYR A 717 7.36 -20.03 2.43
CA TYR A 717 8.50 -19.19 2.07
C TYR A 717 9.31 -18.80 3.33
N LEU A 718 10.63 -18.94 3.29
CA LEU A 718 11.50 -18.35 4.32
C LEU A 718 11.78 -16.88 3.98
N ASN A 719 11.50 -15.97 4.92
CA ASN A 719 11.79 -14.55 4.78
C ASN A 719 13.23 -14.24 5.27
N ASP A 720 13.83 -13.14 4.80
CA ASP A 720 15.19 -12.71 5.15
C ASP A 720 15.43 -12.51 6.66
N ASN A 721 14.37 -12.30 7.44
CA ASN A 721 14.41 -12.13 8.90
C ASN A 721 14.27 -13.44 9.69
N GLY A 722 14.30 -14.60 9.04
CA GLY A 722 14.17 -15.92 9.67
C GLY A 722 12.75 -16.33 10.05
N VAL A 723 11.74 -15.49 9.78
CA VAL A 723 10.32 -15.82 9.90
C VAL A 723 9.91 -16.61 8.65
N TYR A 724 9.09 -17.64 8.81
CA TYR A 724 8.57 -18.41 7.68
C TYR A 724 7.11 -18.01 7.39
N SER A 725 6.84 -17.54 6.17
CA SER A 725 5.49 -17.18 5.70
C SER A 725 4.81 -18.41 5.11
N VAL A 726 3.71 -18.85 5.71
CA VAL A 726 2.86 -19.92 5.17
C VAL A 726 1.56 -19.33 4.64
N TYR A 727 1.15 -19.73 3.45
CA TYR A 727 -0.14 -19.41 2.85
C TYR A 727 -1.07 -20.61 2.99
N VAL A 728 -2.19 -20.41 3.67
CA VAL A 728 -3.12 -21.48 4.06
C VAL A 728 -4.55 -21.13 3.68
N THR A 729 -5.37 -22.14 3.41
CA THR A 729 -6.82 -21.97 3.18
C THR A 729 -7.63 -22.99 3.96
N ASP A 730 -8.87 -22.65 4.26
CA ASP A 730 -9.91 -23.56 4.71
C ASP A 730 -11.13 -23.55 3.76
N TYR A 731 -10.94 -22.99 2.57
CA TYR A 731 -11.93 -22.72 1.52
C TYR A 731 -13.04 -21.73 1.90
N THR A 732 -12.85 -20.90 2.94
CA THR A 732 -13.80 -19.82 3.30
C THR A 732 -13.26 -18.44 2.98
N ARG A 733 -14.14 -17.57 2.45
CA ARG A 733 -13.78 -16.23 1.97
C ARG A 733 -13.68 -15.23 3.12
N ASN A 734 -12.58 -14.49 3.19
CA ASN A 734 -12.43 -13.34 4.08
C ASN A 734 -12.11 -12.08 3.25
N PRO A 735 -13.06 -11.14 3.06
CA PRO A 735 -12.86 -9.95 2.23
C PRO A 735 -11.90 -8.91 2.86
N ALA A 736 -11.29 -9.22 3.99
CA ALA A 736 -10.27 -8.41 4.64
C ALA A 736 -8.86 -9.04 4.62
N THR A 737 -8.65 -10.28 4.16
CA THR A 737 -7.28 -10.77 3.89
C THR A 737 -6.69 -10.12 2.64
N ALA A 738 -5.37 -10.21 2.47
CA ALA A 738 -4.71 -9.72 1.26
C ALA A 738 -4.93 -10.72 0.11
N PRO A 739 -5.59 -10.34 -1.01
CA PRO A 739 -5.85 -11.27 -2.09
C PRO A 739 -4.55 -11.75 -2.73
N VAL A 740 -4.32 -13.06 -2.75
CA VAL A 740 -3.02 -13.63 -3.15
C VAL A 740 -2.90 -13.71 -4.67
N GLN A 741 -2.05 -12.87 -5.25
CA GLN A 741 -1.83 -12.74 -6.71
C GLN A 741 -0.66 -13.59 -7.24
N ALA A 742 -0.25 -14.65 -6.53
CA ALA A 742 0.89 -15.48 -6.90
C ALA A 742 0.59 -16.44 -8.07
N GLU A 743 1.60 -16.88 -8.83
CA GLU A 743 1.43 -17.83 -9.96
C GLU A 743 0.95 -19.23 -9.54
N TRP A 744 1.10 -19.60 -8.27
CA TRP A 744 0.60 -20.88 -7.74
C TRP A 744 -0.85 -20.81 -7.23
N CYS A 745 -1.42 -19.59 -7.10
CA CYS A 745 -2.74 -19.39 -6.53
C CYS A 745 -3.80 -19.28 -7.63
N PRO A 746 -4.84 -20.14 -7.64
CA PRO A 746 -6.04 -19.90 -8.43
C PRO A 746 -6.65 -18.54 -8.04
N PRO A 747 -6.98 -17.66 -9.01
CA PRO A 747 -7.62 -16.38 -8.73
C PRO A 747 -8.89 -16.50 -7.87
N GLU A 748 -9.64 -17.58 -8.08
CA GLU A 748 -10.92 -17.90 -7.42
C GLU A 748 -10.74 -18.47 -5.99
N LEU A 749 -9.48 -18.68 -5.57
CA LEU A 749 -9.07 -19.01 -4.21
C LEU A 749 -8.40 -17.82 -3.51
N GLY A 750 -8.04 -16.76 -4.23
CA GLY A 750 -7.22 -15.65 -3.70
C GLY A 750 -7.82 -14.91 -2.51
N ASP A 751 -9.16 -14.90 -2.39
CA ASP A 751 -9.92 -14.32 -1.27
C ASP A 751 -10.26 -15.33 -0.15
N CYS A 752 -9.83 -16.59 -0.31
CA CYS A 752 -9.97 -17.67 0.68
C CYS A 752 -8.66 -17.98 1.43
N ILE A 753 -7.59 -17.18 1.22
CA ILE A 753 -6.25 -17.47 1.74
C ILE A 753 -5.88 -16.52 2.88
N LEU A 754 -5.30 -17.09 3.92
CA LEU A 754 -4.64 -16.38 5.00
C LEU A 754 -3.12 -16.57 4.88
N LYS A 755 -2.36 -15.48 4.82
CA LYS A 755 -0.92 -15.50 5.12
C LYS A 755 -0.77 -15.65 6.64
N VAL A 756 0.00 -16.64 7.09
CA VAL A 756 0.36 -16.85 8.50
C VAL A 756 1.88 -16.73 8.64
N GLU A 757 2.33 -15.82 9.49
CA GLU A 757 3.74 -15.67 9.84
C GLU A 757 4.11 -16.62 11.00
N MET A 758 5.01 -17.55 10.73
CA MET A 758 5.49 -18.56 11.67
C MET A 758 6.86 -18.13 12.20
N TRP A 759 6.94 -17.90 13.51
CA TRP A 759 8.09 -17.33 14.22
C TRP A 759 8.76 -18.38 15.11
N ASP A 760 10.01 -18.12 15.51
CA ASP A 760 10.72 -18.91 16.52
C ASP A 760 10.72 -20.42 16.20
N ALA A 761 10.35 -21.28 17.15
CA ALA A 761 10.22 -22.72 16.91
C ALA A 761 9.18 -23.07 15.83
N ALA A 762 8.13 -22.27 15.67
CA ALA A 762 7.12 -22.49 14.62
C ALA A 762 7.69 -22.18 13.23
N SER A 763 8.68 -21.28 13.08
CA SER A 763 9.40 -21.07 11.82
C SER A 763 10.15 -22.32 11.37
N ALA A 764 10.79 -23.02 12.30
CA ALA A 764 11.52 -24.26 12.02
C ALA A 764 10.59 -25.42 11.65
N LEU A 765 9.42 -25.51 12.28
CA LEU A 765 8.40 -26.51 11.93
C LEU A 765 7.70 -26.19 10.59
N ALA A 766 7.46 -24.91 10.30
CA ALA A 766 6.82 -24.50 9.05
C ALA A 766 7.67 -24.79 7.80
N GLN A 767 9.00 -24.86 7.96
CA GLN A 767 9.92 -25.32 6.91
C GLN A 767 9.78 -26.82 6.56
N THR A 768 9.05 -27.61 7.37
CA THR A 768 8.73 -29.02 7.08
C THR A 768 7.27 -29.24 6.68
N MET A 769 6.54 -28.18 6.31
CA MET A 769 5.18 -28.26 5.77
C MET A 769 5.23 -28.37 4.25
N GLU A 770 4.61 -29.41 3.69
CA GLU A 770 4.52 -29.61 2.24
C GLU A 770 3.20 -29.06 1.66
N THR A 771 3.18 -28.80 0.35
CA THR A 771 2.00 -28.24 -0.32
C THR A 771 0.94 -29.31 -0.54
N GLY A 772 -0.30 -29.05 -0.14
CA GLY A 772 -1.42 -29.99 -0.14
C GLY A 772 -1.61 -30.75 1.18
N GLU A 773 -0.76 -30.54 2.19
CA GLU A 773 -0.97 -31.13 3.52
C GLU A 773 -2.04 -30.39 4.33
N TYR A 774 -2.72 -31.11 5.22
CA TYR A 774 -3.68 -30.54 6.16
C TYR A 774 -3.07 -30.41 7.56
N TRP A 775 -3.30 -29.28 8.21
CA TRP A 775 -2.69 -28.95 9.50
C TRP A 775 -3.70 -28.25 10.42
N PHE A 776 -3.58 -28.54 11.72
CA PHE A 776 -4.29 -27.87 12.81
C PHE A 776 -3.39 -26.82 13.45
N LEU A 777 -3.79 -25.55 13.34
CA LEU A 777 -3.05 -24.40 13.88
C LEU A 777 -3.78 -23.89 15.13
N ARG A 778 -3.38 -24.41 16.30
CA ARG A 778 -3.99 -24.05 17.59
C ARG A 778 -3.36 -22.78 18.16
N ASN A 779 -4.18 -21.80 18.55
CA ASN A 779 -3.75 -20.49 19.01
C ASN A 779 -2.96 -19.71 17.94
N CYS A 780 -3.45 -19.73 16.70
CA CYS A 780 -3.10 -18.71 15.71
C CYS A 780 -3.66 -17.35 16.18
N ARG A 781 -2.96 -16.25 15.89
CA ARG A 781 -3.44 -14.89 16.18
C ARG A 781 -3.58 -14.10 14.90
N ILE A 782 -4.80 -13.71 14.54
CA ILE A 782 -5.04 -12.78 13.44
C ILE A 782 -4.77 -11.34 13.88
N LYS A 783 -4.11 -10.57 13.02
CA LYS A 783 -3.80 -9.15 13.17
C LYS A 783 -4.10 -8.43 11.86
N ALA A 784 -4.34 -7.12 11.92
CA ALA A 784 -4.18 -6.28 10.74
C ALA A 784 -2.69 -6.04 10.48
N SER A 785 -2.26 -6.27 9.25
CA SER A 785 -0.95 -5.89 8.71
C SER A 785 -0.83 -4.37 8.60
N THR A 786 0.38 -3.87 8.29
CA THR A 786 0.61 -2.44 8.00
C THR A 786 -0.16 -1.94 6.77
N GLY A 787 -0.57 -2.83 5.86
CA GLY A 787 -1.44 -2.52 4.72
C GLY A 787 -2.94 -2.52 5.05
N GLY A 788 -3.33 -2.83 6.29
CA GLY A 788 -4.73 -2.95 6.73
C GLY A 788 -5.36 -4.33 6.51
N TYR A 789 -4.76 -5.18 5.67
CA TYR A 789 -5.21 -6.55 5.43
C TYR A 789 -4.96 -7.47 6.61
N LEU A 790 -5.82 -8.46 6.82
CA LEU A 790 -5.66 -9.49 7.85
C LEU A 790 -4.58 -10.52 7.48
N GLU A 791 -3.73 -10.82 8.46
CA GLU A 791 -2.73 -11.89 8.40
C GLU A 791 -2.62 -12.58 9.78
N GLY A 792 -2.31 -13.88 9.79
CA GLY A 792 -2.09 -14.68 11.00
C GLY A 792 -0.66 -14.58 11.53
N THR A 793 -0.47 -14.90 12.81
CA THR A 793 0.84 -15.03 13.47
C THR A 793 0.84 -16.21 14.43
N MET A 794 1.96 -16.93 14.49
CA MET A 794 2.13 -18.09 15.36
C MET A 794 3.59 -18.27 15.80
N GLN A 795 3.79 -18.67 17.06
CA GLN A 795 5.12 -18.86 17.68
C GLN A 795 5.35 -20.27 18.26
N LEU A 796 4.26 -21.01 18.55
CA LEU A 796 4.31 -22.20 19.39
C LEU A 796 4.16 -23.48 18.55
N ALA A 797 5.30 -24.06 18.14
CA ALA A 797 5.35 -25.29 17.34
C ALA A 797 4.60 -26.48 17.98
N GLU A 798 4.68 -26.62 19.31
CA GLU A 798 3.94 -27.62 20.11
C GLU A 798 2.40 -27.54 19.97
N LYS A 799 1.88 -26.44 19.42
CA LYS A 799 0.45 -26.17 19.21
C LYS A 799 0.06 -26.30 17.72
N VAL A 800 0.97 -26.77 16.88
CA VAL A 800 0.75 -27.15 15.49
C VAL A 800 0.71 -28.67 15.41
N ALA A 801 -0.26 -29.25 14.71
CA ALA A 801 -0.32 -30.68 14.43
C ALA A 801 -0.63 -30.93 12.95
N LYS A 802 0.13 -31.83 12.30
CA LYS A 802 -0.26 -32.36 10.99
C LYS A 802 -1.49 -33.26 11.17
N LEU A 803 -2.35 -33.28 10.16
CA LEU A 803 -3.47 -34.21 10.04
C LEU A 803 -3.34 -34.96 8.70
N ASP A 804 -3.61 -36.26 8.72
CA ASP A 804 -3.73 -37.06 7.50
C ASP A 804 -5.22 -37.18 7.11
N GLU A 805 -5.56 -37.42 5.83
CA GLU A 805 -6.97 -37.41 5.39
C GLU A 805 -7.85 -38.46 6.12
N SER A 806 -7.26 -39.55 6.59
CA SER A 806 -7.91 -40.55 7.44
C SER A 806 -8.36 -40.01 8.81
N ASP A 807 -7.75 -38.93 9.31
CA ASP A 807 -8.16 -38.32 10.58
C ASP A 807 -9.57 -37.68 10.48
N ALA A 808 -10.12 -37.50 9.27
CA ALA A 808 -11.45 -36.93 9.07
C ALA A 808 -12.57 -37.77 9.72
N GLU A 809 -12.36 -39.08 9.91
CA GLU A 809 -13.29 -39.96 10.66
C GLU A 809 -13.41 -39.54 12.14
N PHE A 810 -12.38 -38.93 12.71
CA PHE A 810 -12.29 -38.57 14.14
C PHE A 810 -12.23 -37.06 14.38
N ASN A 811 -11.87 -36.26 13.37
CA ASN A 811 -11.69 -34.82 13.43
C ASN A 811 -12.74 -34.09 12.59
N THR A 812 -13.82 -33.69 13.26
CA THR A 812 -14.95 -32.97 12.65
C THR A 812 -14.54 -31.71 11.88
N HIS A 813 -13.48 -31.02 12.30
CA HIS A 813 -13.00 -29.81 11.63
C HIS A 813 -12.23 -30.12 10.33
N LEU A 814 -11.57 -31.28 10.24
CA LEU A 814 -10.96 -31.74 8.99
C LEU A 814 -12.02 -32.24 8.00
N ALA A 815 -12.97 -33.06 8.45
CA ALA A 815 -14.09 -33.49 7.62
C ALA A 815 -14.85 -32.30 7.01
N ALA A 816 -15.10 -31.27 7.81
CA ALA A 816 -15.72 -30.03 7.34
C ALA A 816 -14.85 -29.25 6.33
N LEU A 817 -13.51 -29.31 6.43
CA LEU A 817 -12.60 -28.71 5.44
C LEU A 817 -12.63 -29.48 4.12
N LEU A 818 -12.51 -30.81 4.17
CA LEU A 818 -12.54 -31.67 2.97
C LEU A 818 -13.88 -31.54 2.22
N GLN A 819 -14.99 -31.41 2.93
CA GLN A 819 -16.29 -31.08 2.33
C GLN A 819 -16.25 -29.73 1.59
N ARG A 820 -15.77 -28.65 2.23
CA ARG A 820 -15.67 -27.32 1.59
C ARG A 820 -14.70 -27.30 0.41
N LYS A 821 -13.59 -28.05 0.48
CA LYS A 821 -12.68 -28.27 -0.65
C LYS A 821 -13.42 -28.88 -1.83
N SER A 822 -14.10 -30.00 -1.59
CA SER A 822 -14.89 -30.67 -2.62
C SER A 822 -16.01 -29.80 -3.19
N ASP A 823 -16.64 -28.93 -2.40
CA ASP A 823 -17.70 -28.04 -2.87
C ASP A 823 -17.17 -26.79 -3.62
N TRP A 824 -16.00 -26.28 -3.22
CA TRP A 824 -15.25 -25.27 -3.98
C TRP A 824 -14.79 -25.84 -5.34
N GLU A 825 -14.27 -27.06 -5.35
CA GLU A 825 -13.89 -27.80 -6.57
C GLU A 825 -15.08 -27.98 -7.50
N LYS A 826 -16.21 -28.55 -7.04
CA LYS A 826 -17.45 -28.67 -7.85
C LYS A 826 -17.91 -27.31 -8.40
N THR A 827 -17.86 -26.26 -7.57
CA THR A 827 -18.30 -24.91 -7.94
C THR A 827 -17.42 -24.29 -9.02
N ASN A 828 -16.11 -24.59 -9.03
CA ASN A 828 -15.15 -23.96 -9.95
C ASN A 828 -14.79 -24.83 -11.17
N GLN A 829 -14.90 -26.16 -11.10
CA GLN A 829 -14.78 -27.06 -12.26
C GLN A 829 -15.82 -26.75 -13.35
N GLY A 830 -16.99 -26.20 -12.97
CA GLY A 830 -18.01 -25.68 -13.89
C GLY A 830 -17.91 -24.19 -14.22
N ARG A 831 -16.84 -23.50 -13.81
CA ARG A 831 -16.61 -22.05 -14.05
C ARG A 831 -15.42 -21.76 -14.95
N ASP A 832 -14.98 -22.72 -15.77
CA ASP A 832 -14.14 -22.38 -16.93
C ASP A 832 -14.84 -21.28 -17.75
N PHE A 833 -14.05 -20.32 -18.20
CA PHE A 833 -14.47 -18.92 -18.08
C PHE A 833 -15.67 -18.58 -18.96
N LYS A 834 -16.64 -17.86 -18.37
CA LYS A 834 -17.89 -17.39 -19.01
C LYS A 834 -17.68 -16.63 -20.34
N PHE A 835 -16.45 -16.22 -20.63
CA PHE A 835 -16.04 -15.53 -21.84
C PHE A 835 -15.20 -16.48 -22.71
N GLU A 836 -15.82 -16.89 -23.82
CA GLU A 836 -15.26 -17.71 -24.91
C GLU A 836 -13.80 -17.34 -25.23
N HIS A 837 -12.95 -18.35 -25.41
CA HIS A 837 -11.56 -18.12 -25.82
C HIS A 837 -11.49 -17.82 -27.32
N LYS A 838 -10.81 -16.74 -27.71
CA LYS A 838 -10.71 -16.28 -29.10
C LYS A 838 -9.30 -15.80 -29.44
N SER A 839 -8.96 -15.92 -30.71
CA SER A 839 -7.86 -15.15 -31.29
C SER A 839 -8.28 -13.69 -31.49
N ILE A 840 -7.31 -12.80 -31.65
CA ILE A 840 -7.52 -11.36 -31.87
C ILE A 840 -8.21 -11.12 -33.21
N CYS A 841 -7.97 -11.93 -34.25
CA CYS A 841 -8.65 -11.79 -35.54
C CYS A 841 -10.12 -12.27 -35.54
N ASP A 842 -10.53 -13.14 -34.61
CA ASP A 842 -11.91 -13.63 -34.51
C ASP A 842 -12.87 -12.64 -33.82
N VAL A 843 -12.34 -11.65 -33.09
CA VAL A 843 -13.14 -10.73 -32.27
C VAL A 843 -13.72 -9.60 -33.12
N ARG A 844 -14.97 -9.77 -33.54
CA ARG A 844 -15.72 -8.73 -34.26
C ARG A 844 -16.07 -7.56 -33.34
N VAL A 845 -15.42 -6.41 -33.53
CA VAL A 845 -15.77 -5.17 -32.83
C VAL A 845 -17.08 -4.61 -33.38
N THR A 846 -18.18 -4.97 -32.73
CA THR A 846 -19.53 -4.44 -33.01
C THR A 846 -19.83 -3.22 -32.12
N LYS A 847 -21.05 -2.68 -32.20
CA LYS A 847 -21.54 -1.67 -31.23
C LYS A 847 -21.77 -2.24 -29.82
N GLU A 848 -21.86 -3.55 -29.68
CA GLU A 848 -21.99 -4.24 -28.40
C GLU A 848 -20.61 -4.70 -27.92
N VAL A 849 -20.33 -4.46 -26.64
CA VAL A 849 -19.03 -4.76 -26.02
C VAL A 849 -18.89 -6.27 -25.81
N GLN A 850 -18.24 -6.96 -26.75
CA GLN A 850 -17.88 -8.36 -26.56
C GLN A 850 -16.72 -8.50 -25.57
N TYR A 851 -16.90 -9.39 -24.60
CA TYR A 851 -15.88 -9.81 -23.65
C TYR A 851 -15.43 -11.23 -24.02
N PHE A 852 -14.13 -11.47 -24.05
CA PHE A 852 -13.52 -12.73 -24.45
C PHE A 852 -12.28 -13.04 -23.57
N THR A 853 -11.76 -14.26 -23.72
CA THR A 853 -10.47 -14.67 -23.18
C THR A 853 -9.48 -14.87 -24.33
N CYS A 854 -8.22 -14.47 -24.20
CA CYS A 854 -7.20 -14.72 -25.23
C CYS A 854 -5.87 -15.16 -24.62
N THR A 855 -5.03 -15.82 -25.41
CA THR A 855 -3.68 -16.25 -25.03
C THR A 855 -2.67 -15.57 -25.94
N VAL A 856 -1.77 -14.79 -25.35
CA VAL A 856 -0.96 -13.78 -26.06
C VAL A 856 0.48 -13.75 -25.58
N GLU A 857 1.38 -13.28 -26.44
CA GLU A 857 2.72 -12.82 -26.05
C GLU A 857 2.69 -11.32 -25.72
N MET A 858 3.38 -10.96 -24.64
CA MET A 858 3.52 -9.57 -24.20
C MET A 858 4.75 -8.93 -24.85
N LEU A 859 4.55 -7.95 -25.73
CA LEU A 859 5.64 -7.31 -26.47
C LEU A 859 6.27 -6.16 -25.69
N SER A 860 5.45 -5.35 -25.01
CA SER A 860 5.88 -4.14 -24.31
C SER A 860 4.88 -3.72 -23.23
N VAL A 861 5.33 -3.03 -22.18
CA VAL A 861 4.51 -2.56 -21.06
C VAL A 861 4.90 -1.13 -20.67
N GLU A 862 3.94 -0.22 -20.75
CA GLU A 862 4.04 1.18 -20.33
C GLU A 862 3.37 1.36 -18.96
N HIS A 863 4.11 1.18 -17.85
CA HIS A 863 3.59 1.51 -16.52
C HIS A 863 3.65 3.03 -16.28
N ASN A 864 2.49 3.67 -16.12
CA ASN A 864 2.38 5.11 -15.85
C ASN A 864 1.65 5.36 -14.51
N PRO A 865 2.35 5.70 -13.42
CA PRO A 865 1.74 5.86 -12.10
C PRO A 865 0.83 7.10 -11.98
N ASN A 866 0.90 8.03 -12.93
CA ASN A 866 0.13 9.27 -12.97
C ASN A 866 -0.93 9.27 -14.10
N GLY A 867 -1.15 8.13 -14.77
CA GLY A 867 -2.01 8.03 -15.95
C GLY A 867 -2.52 6.62 -16.17
N VAL A 868 -2.81 6.28 -17.43
CA VAL A 868 -3.28 4.94 -17.81
C VAL A 868 -2.07 4.08 -18.17
N SER A 869 -1.73 3.11 -17.32
CA SER A 869 -0.77 2.06 -17.67
C SER A 869 -1.28 1.29 -18.89
N CYS A 870 -0.41 0.95 -19.83
CA CYS A 870 -0.77 0.21 -21.04
C CYS A 870 0.14 -1.00 -21.23
N CYS A 871 -0.34 -2.00 -21.97
CA CYS A 871 0.52 -3.05 -22.50
C CYS A 871 0.21 -3.33 -23.98
N TYR A 872 1.17 -3.94 -24.67
CA TYR A 872 1.08 -4.28 -26.09
C TYR A 872 1.19 -5.79 -26.23
N ILE A 873 0.17 -6.39 -26.83
CA ILE A 873 0.01 -7.84 -26.92
C ILE A 873 -0.20 -8.29 -28.36
N THR A 874 0.24 -9.49 -28.67
CA THR A 874 -0.04 -10.17 -29.94
C THR A 874 -0.37 -11.64 -29.71
N ASP A 875 -1.21 -12.22 -30.56
CA ASP A 875 -1.35 -13.67 -30.73
C ASP A 875 -0.87 -14.14 -32.11
N TYR A 876 -0.13 -13.27 -32.80
CA TYR A 876 0.37 -13.38 -34.18
C TYR A 876 -0.72 -13.48 -35.26
N THR A 877 -2.01 -13.35 -34.93
CA THR A 877 -3.09 -13.16 -35.91
C THR A 877 -3.17 -11.71 -36.39
N CYS A 878 -3.72 -11.49 -37.58
CA CYS A 878 -3.88 -10.15 -38.18
C CYS A 878 -5.36 -9.75 -38.14
N HIS A 879 -5.66 -8.55 -37.63
CA HIS A 879 -7.01 -7.99 -37.61
C HIS A 879 -7.03 -6.65 -38.36
N PRO A 880 -7.88 -6.46 -39.39
CA PRO A 880 -7.76 -5.35 -40.34
C PRO A 880 -7.83 -3.96 -39.70
N ASP A 881 -8.62 -3.78 -38.64
CA ASP A 881 -8.85 -2.48 -37.99
C ASP A 881 -7.90 -2.18 -36.80
N LEU A 882 -6.85 -2.98 -36.61
CA LEU A 882 -5.80 -2.67 -35.64
C LEU A 882 -4.85 -1.59 -36.16
N PRO A 883 -4.34 -0.72 -35.27
CA PRO A 883 -3.37 0.30 -35.66
C PRO A 883 -2.06 -0.32 -36.14
N ILE A 884 -1.47 0.27 -37.17
CA ILE A 884 -0.04 0.08 -37.47
C ILE A 884 0.72 0.87 -36.41
N ILE A 885 1.55 0.19 -35.62
CA ILE A 885 2.46 0.81 -34.66
C ILE A 885 3.74 1.21 -35.42
N PRO A 886 4.28 2.43 -35.23
CA PRO A 886 5.48 2.86 -35.96
C PRO A 886 6.70 1.95 -35.74
N GLU A 887 7.47 1.71 -36.80
CA GLU A 887 8.71 0.92 -36.79
C GLU A 887 9.82 1.47 -35.88
N THR A 888 9.67 2.71 -35.39
CA THR A 888 10.52 3.28 -34.33
C THR A 888 10.50 2.46 -33.03
N HIS A 889 9.58 1.52 -32.89
CA HIS A 889 9.55 0.51 -31.85
C HIS A 889 10.08 -0.85 -32.37
N PRO A 890 11.31 -1.27 -32.02
CA PRO A 890 11.92 -2.49 -32.56
C PRO A 890 11.15 -3.79 -32.26
N TRP A 891 10.33 -3.80 -31.21
CA TRP A 891 9.45 -4.92 -30.82
C TRP A 891 8.16 -5.02 -31.66
N ALA A 892 7.90 -4.07 -32.57
CA ALA A 892 6.70 -4.02 -33.39
C ALA A 892 6.93 -4.35 -34.89
N ARG A 893 8.19 -4.43 -35.33
CA ARG A 893 8.56 -4.66 -36.75
C ARG A 893 8.04 -6.02 -37.25
N GLY A 894 7.34 -6.02 -38.38
CA GLY A 894 6.74 -7.21 -39.01
C GLY A 894 5.42 -7.63 -38.39
N LEU A 895 4.92 -6.91 -37.37
CA LEU A 895 3.67 -7.22 -36.65
C LEU A 895 2.56 -6.22 -36.99
N GLU A 896 2.58 -5.69 -38.21
CA GLU A 896 1.64 -4.69 -38.70
C GLU A 896 0.21 -5.24 -38.63
N ARG A 897 -0.68 -4.53 -37.93
CA ARG A 897 -2.07 -4.96 -37.62
C ARG A 897 -2.19 -6.29 -36.84
N ARG A 898 -1.14 -6.72 -36.14
CA ARG A 898 -1.13 -7.89 -35.24
C ARG A 898 -1.00 -7.54 -33.75
N ILE A 899 -0.88 -6.26 -33.42
CA ILE A 899 -0.66 -5.77 -32.05
C ILE A 899 -1.88 -5.01 -31.53
N VAL A 900 -2.38 -5.42 -30.37
CA VAL A 900 -3.39 -4.68 -29.60
C VAL A 900 -2.69 -3.86 -28.52
N LYS A 901 -2.92 -2.54 -28.49
CA LYS A 901 -2.66 -1.73 -27.28
C LYS A 901 -3.81 -1.93 -26.31
N VAL A 902 -3.53 -2.45 -25.11
CA VAL A 902 -4.51 -2.63 -24.03
C VAL A 902 -4.29 -1.56 -22.96
N ALA A 903 -5.30 -0.73 -22.73
CA ALA A 903 -5.36 0.19 -21.61
C ALA A 903 -5.72 -0.57 -20.32
N LEU A 904 -4.87 -0.47 -19.29
CA LEU A 904 -5.01 -1.15 -18.00
C LEU A 904 -5.53 -0.18 -16.94
N TRP A 905 -6.57 -0.60 -16.22
CA TRP A 905 -7.26 0.18 -15.20
C TRP A 905 -7.30 -0.58 -13.87
N ASP A 906 -7.57 0.13 -12.77
CA ASP A 906 -7.74 -0.42 -11.43
C ASP A 906 -6.56 -1.33 -11.01
N GLY A 907 -6.82 -2.54 -10.50
CA GLY A 907 -5.78 -3.49 -10.12
C GLY A 907 -4.88 -3.93 -11.27
N GLN A 908 -5.33 -3.81 -12.53
CA GLN A 908 -4.52 -4.17 -13.69
C GLN A 908 -3.42 -3.12 -13.95
N ALA A 909 -3.68 -1.84 -13.61
CA ALA A 909 -2.70 -0.78 -13.73
C ALA A 909 -1.53 -0.94 -12.75
N ASP A 910 -1.81 -1.49 -11.55
CA ASP A 910 -0.78 -1.92 -10.59
C ASP A 910 -0.05 -3.19 -11.05
N MET A 911 -0.77 -4.19 -11.59
CA MET A 911 -0.15 -5.42 -12.10
C MET A 911 0.86 -5.17 -13.22
N ALA A 912 0.73 -4.09 -14.01
CA ALA A 912 1.68 -3.69 -15.05
C ALA A 912 3.15 -3.62 -14.57
N LYS A 913 3.39 -3.38 -13.27
CA LYS A 913 4.72 -3.39 -12.64
C LYS A 913 5.41 -4.75 -12.63
N ASN A 914 4.62 -5.83 -12.72
CA ASN A 914 5.04 -7.22 -12.59
C ASN A 914 4.96 -8.01 -13.91
N ILE A 915 4.56 -7.35 -15.01
CA ILE A 915 4.43 -7.99 -16.33
C ILE A 915 5.79 -7.93 -17.05
N GLU A 916 6.40 -9.09 -17.24
CA GLU A 916 7.57 -9.28 -18.11
C GLU A 916 7.15 -9.30 -19.59
N ALA A 917 7.86 -8.55 -20.43
CA ALA A 917 7.82 -8.68 -21.88
C ALA A 917 8.56 -9.95 -22.37
N GLY A 918 8.24 -10.42 -23.57
CA GLY A 918 8.73 -11.70 -24.13
C GLY A 918 8.21 -12.93 -23.37
N LYS A 919 7.09 -12.80 -22.65
CA LYS A 919 6.41 -13.88 -21.93
C LYS A 919 4.97 -14.05 -22.40
N PHE A 920 4.47 -15.26 -22.22
CA PHE A 920 3.11 -15.65 -22.58
C PHE A 920 2.14 -15.46 -21.41
N TYR A 921 0.95 -14.97 -21.70
CA TYR A 921 -0.11 -14.76 -20.72
C TYR A 921 -1.46 -15.21 -21.28
N THR A 922 -2.36 -15.63 -20.40
CA THR A 922 -3.80 -15.59 -20.68
C THR A 922 -4.36 -14.30 -20.13
N ILE A 923 -5.17 -13.61 -20.92
CA ILE A 923 -5.91 -12.41 -20.51
C ILE A 923 -7.40 -12.77 -20.56
N ARG A 924 -8.06 -12.71 -19.41
CA ARG A 924 -9.48 -13.02 -19.22
C ARG A 924 -10.30 -11.73 -19.22
N ASN A 925 -11.56 -11.80 -19.66
CA ASN A 925 -12.49 -10.67 -19.65
C ASN A 925 -11.96 -9.43 -20.42
N LEU A 926 -11.16 -9.67 -21.47
CA LEU A 926 -10.69 -8.62 -22.37
C LEU A 926 -11.86 -8.16 -23.24
N ARG A 927 -11.92 -6.86 -23.52
CA ARG A 927 -12.83 -6.24 -24.48
C ARG A 927 -12.02 -5.41 -25.46
N LEU A 928 -12.33 -5.54 -26.74
CA LEU A 928 -11.87 -4.64 -27.80
C LEU A 928 -12.95 -3.58 -28.02
N LEU A 929 -12.53 -2.32 -28.13
CA LEU A 929 -13.39 -1.15 -28.30
C LEU A 929 -12.87 -0.33 -29.47
N LEU A 930 -13.76 0.32 -30.22
CA LEU A 930 -13.36 1.34 -31.18
C LEU A 930 -13.03 2.65 -30.43
N GLU A 931 -11.84 3.19 -30.66
CA GLU A 931 -11.38 4.44 -30.06
C GLU A 931 -12.16 5.63 -30.63
N THR A 932 -12.85 6.35 -29.74
CA THR A 932 -13.72 7.49 -30.09
C THR A 932 -13.03 8.61 -30.87
N THR A 933 -11.71 8.68 -30.77
CA THR A 933 -10.88 9.79 -31.25
C THR A 933 -10.01 9.41 -32.44
N GLY A 934 -10.17 8.19 -33.00
CA GLY A 934 -9.33 7.72 -34.11
C GLY A 934 -9.86 6.51 -34.89
N GLY A 935 -11.00 5.93 -34.52
CA GLY A 935 -11.62 4.80 -35.23
C GLY A 935 -10.85 3.47 -35.16
N ARG A 936 -9.76 3.43 -34.38
CA ARG A 936 -8.85 2.28 -34.23
C ARG A 936 -9.36 1.35 -33.13
N ILE A 937 -9.05 0.06 -33.23
CA ILE A 937 -9.33 -0.85 -32.12
C ILE A 937 -8.30 -0.68 -31.00
N GLN A 938 -8.78 -0.53 -29.77
CA GLN A 938 -8.01 -0.55 -28.53
C GLN A 938 -8.60 -1.59 -27.56
N GLY A 939 -7.75 -2.34 -26.86
CA GLY A 939 -8.19 -3.20 -25.76
C GLY A 939 -8.37 -2.41 -24.45
N ARG A 940 -9.32 -2.80 -23.59
CA ARG A 940 -9.48 -2.16 -22.27
C ARG A 940 -9.77 -3.15 -21.14
N LEU A 941 -8.78 -3.35 -20.27
CA LEU A 941 -8.85 -4.26 -19.12
C LEU A 941 -8.93 -3.46 -17.80
N GLY A 942 -9.74 -3.91 -16.85
CA GLY A 942 -9.97 -3.19 -15.59
C GLY A 942 -10.67 -4.05 -14.53
N GLY A 943 -10.96 -3.47 -13.37
CA GLY A 943 -11.42 -4.19 -12.18
C GLY A 943 -10.28 -4.63 -11.25
N ALA A 944 -10.65 -5.04 -10.04
CA ALA A 944 -9.72 -5.47 -8.99
C ALA A 944 -9.39 -6.99 -9.02
N GLU A 945 -10.15 -7.77 -9.79
CA GLU A 945 -9.90 -9.19 -10.04
C GLU A 945 -8.58 -9.37 -10.83
N ARG A 946 -7.80 -10.42 -10.57
CA ARG A 946 -6.65 -10.73 -11.44
C ARG A 946 -7.19 -11.20 -12.81
N LEU A 947 -6.89 -10.45 -13.88
CA LEU A 947 -7.32 -10.80 -15.25
C LEU A 947 -6.15 -11.15 -16.20
N ILE A 948 -4.90 -11.03 -15.74
CA ILE A 948 -3.70 -11.39 -16.50
C ILE A 948 -2.92 -12.48 -15.74
N ASP A 949 -2.79 -13.64 -16.36
CA ASP A 949 -2.22 -14.85 -15.76
C ASP A 949 -1.04 -15.35 -16.61
N LYS A 950 0.15 -15.42 -16.01
CA LYS A 950 1.39 -15.80 -16.70
C LYS A 950 1.38 -17.31 -17.01
N LEU A 951 1.64 -17.65 -18.27
CA LEU A 951 1.76 -19.04 -18.70
C LEU A 951 3.21 -19.52 -18.61
N ARG A 952 3.40 -20.79 -18.24
CA ARG A 952 4.71 -21.42 -18.22
C ARG A 952 5.10 -21.85 -19.63
N SER A 953 6.23 -21.35 -20.14
CA SER A 953 6.70 -21.62 -21.50
C SER A 953 6.97 -23.10 -21.84
N GLY A 954 6.97 -23.99 -20.85
CA GLY A 954 7.12 -25.44 -21.00
C GLY A 954 5.86 -26.26 -20.66
N ASP A 955 4.70 -25.63 -20.54
CA ASP A 955 3.43 -26.33 -20.29
C ASP A 955 2.89 -26.98 -21.58
N SER A 956 3.36 -28.20 -21.86
CA SER A 956 2.97 -29.00 -23.03
C SER A 956 1.49 -29.35 -23.10
N ASN A 957 0.76 -29.24 -21.99
CA ASN A 957 -0.64 -29.65 -21.90
C ASN A 957 -1.60 -28.50 -22.25
N ASN A 958 -1.07 -27.28 -22.42
CA ASN A 958 -1.86 -26.08 -22.69
C ASN A 958 -2.05 -25.88 -24.20
N GLU A 959 -3.14 -26.43 -24.74
CA GLU A 959 -3.48 -26.33 -26.17
C GLU A 959 -3.56 -24.88 -26.66
N ARG A 960 -4.03 -23.94 -25.82
CA ARG A 960 -4.11 -22.51 -26.14
C ARG A 960 -2.71 -21.90 -26.34
N LEU A 961 -1.74 -22.25 -25.48
CA LEU A 961 -0.33 -21.88 -25.65
C LEU A 961 0.30 -22.56 -26.87
N ALA A 962 0.05 -23.85 -27.09
CA ALA A 962 0.52 -24.57 -28.27
C ALA A 962 -0.07 -24.02 -29.58
N THR A 963 -1.22 -23.36 -29.54
CA THR A 963 -1.81 -22.64 -30.68
C THR A 963 -1.10 -21.30 -30.90
N LEU A 964 -0.88 -20.51 -29.85
CA LEU A 964 -0.10 -19.27 -29.91
C LEU A 964 1.31 -19.49 -30.49
N LEU A 965 2.00 -20.55 -30.06
CA LEU A 965 3.34 -20.88 -30.54
C LEU A 965 3.36 -21.27 -32.03
N ARG A 966 2.32 -21.98 -32.51
CA ARG A 966 2.15 -22.27 -33.95
C ARG A 966 1.88 -21.01 -34.77
N ASN A 967 1.07 -20.08 -34.26
CA ASN A 967 0.85 -18.79 -34.93
C ASN A 967 2.15 -17.98 -35.02
N LYS A 968 2.97 -17.98 -33.95
CA LYS A 968 4.28 -17.33 -33.91
C LYS A 968 5.23 -17.92 -34.95
N GLN A 969 5.42 -19.24 -34.96
CA GLN A 969 6.29 -19.90 -35.94
C GLN A 969 5.84 -19.59 -37.37
N LYS A 970 4.53 -19.69 -37.67
CA LYS A 970 4.02 -19.36 -39.00
C LYS A 970 4.31 -17.90 -39.39
N TRP A 971 4.16 -16.96 -38.45
CA TRP A 971 4.50 -15.55 -38.70
C TRP A 971 6.00 -15.36 -38.95
N GLU A 972 6.87 -16.05 -38.23
CA GLU A 972 8.32 -16.03 -38.48
C GLU A 972 8.66 -16.58 -39.87
N GLU A 973 8.02 -17.68 -40.30
CA GLU A 973 8.15 -18.26 -41.65
C GLU A 973 7.62 -17.32 -42.76
N ASP A 974 6.44 -16.72 -42.58
CA ASP A 974 5.84 -15.77 -43.54
C ASP A 974 6.71 -14.50 -43.67
N ASN A 975 7.21 -13.95 -42.57
CA ASN A 975 8.07 -12.75 -42.54
C ASN A 975 9.44 -13.01 -43.20
N ILE A 976 10.04 -14.18 -42.96
CA ILE A 976 11.27 -14.61 -43.67
C ILE A 976 11.00 -14.76 -45.17
N ARG A 977 9.84 -15.28 -45.60
CA ARG A 977 9.50 -15.37 -47.02
C ARG A 977 9.36 -13.98 -47.65
N GLU A 978 8.62 -13.06 -47.03
CA GLU A 978 8.42 -11.70 -47.55
C GLU A 978 9.74 -10.93 -47.69
N GLN A 979 10.68 -11.07 -46.74
CA GLN A 979 12.02 -10.48 -46.86
C GLN A 979 12.87 -11.09 -48.01
N ASN A 980 12.74 -12.40 -48.27
CA ASN A 980 13.40 -13.07 -49.39
C ASN A 980 12.76 -12.72 -50.75
N GLU A 981 11.45 -12.53 -50.80
CA GLU A 981 10.73 -12.10 -52.00
C GLU A 981 11.05 -10.63 -52.35
N GLN A 982 11.13 -9.74 -51.35
CA GLN A 982 11.57 -8.35 -51.54
C GLN A 982 13.05 -8.21 -51.96
N THR A 983 13.90 -9.19 -51.65
CA THR A 983 15.31 -9.23 -52.09
C THR A 983 15.54 -10.00 -53.40
N SER A 984 14.48 -10.44 -54.08
CA SER A 984 14.56 -11.20 -55.33
C SER A 984 13.74 -10.62 -56.51
N SER A 985 13.29 -9.37 -56.43
CA SER A 985 12.81 -8.62 -57.59
C SER A 985 13.97 -8.25 -58.54
N PRO A 986 13.98 -8.72 -59.81
CA PRO A 986 15.13 -8.55 -60.69
C PRO A 986 15.07 -7.24 -61.50
N ASP A 987 15.49 -6.13 -60.89
CA ASP A 987 15.91 -4.92 -61.61
C ASP A 987 17.28 -4.47 -61.07
N ASP A 988 18.31 -4.51 -61.92
CA ASP A 988 19.70 -4.20 -61.58
C ASP A 988 19.92 -2.69 -61.39
N ILE A 989 19.52 -2.16 -60.24
CA ILE A 989 20.04 -0.89 -59.72
C ILE A 989 21.05 -1.24 -58.61
N LEU A 990 22.33 -1.17 -58.97
CA LEU A 990 23.45 -1.17 -58.02
C LEU A 990 23.16 -0.19 -56.88
N PRO A 991 23.54 -0.47 -55.63
CA PRO A 991 23.34 0.46 -54.52
C PRO A 991 24.09 1.76 -54.80
N GLU A 992 23.34 2.75 -55.31
CA GLU A 992 23.81 4.12 -55.51
C GLU A 992 24.33 4.60 -54.16
N THR A 993 25.61 5.01 -54.10
CA THR A 993 26.23 5.34 -52.81
C THR A 993 25.65 6.65 -52.30
N TYR A 994 24.70 6.55 -51.37
CA TYR A 994 24.17 7.69 -50.63
C TYR A 994 25.19 8.16 -49.56
N PRO A 995 25.39 9.48 -49.37
CA PRO A 995 24.86 10.58 -50.18
C PRO A 995 25.54 10.66 -51.56
N PRO A 996 24.83 11.10 -52.63
CA PRO A 996 25.41 11.20 -53.97
C PRO A 996 26.66 12.10 -54.00
N PRO A 997 27.64 11.87 -54.91
CA PRO A 997 28.89 12.63 -54.93
C PRO A 997 28.68 14.15 -55.02
N GLY A 998 29.17 14.87 -54.00
CA GLY A 998 29.01 16.31 -53.85
C GLY A 998 27.91 16.75 -52.86
N PHE A 999 27.13 15.82 -52.34
CA PHE A 999 26.18 16.05 -51.25
C PHE A 999 26.77 15.59 -49.90
N SER A 1000 26.42 16.28 -48.83
CA SER A 1000 26.63 15.82 -47.44
C SER A 1000 25.39 15.08 -46.94
N SER A 1001 25.59 14.16 -46.00
CA SER A 1001 24.55 13.69 -45.08
C SER A 1001 24.28 14.74 -43.99
N ILE A 1002 23.11 14.71 -43.33
CA ILE A 1002 22.84 15.57 -42.17
C ILE A 1002 23.85 15.27 -41.04
N ARG A 1003 24.29 14.01 -40.94
CA ARG A 1003 25.31 13.59 -39.98
C ARG A 1003 26.63 14.33 -40.16
N GLU A 1004 27.14 14.41 -41.39
CA GLU A 1004 28.39 15.12 -41.68
C GLU A 1004 28.28 16.62 -41.41
N VAL A 1005 27.10 17.22 -41.64
CA VAL A 1005 26.83 18.64 -41.29
C VAL A 1005 26.86 18.86 -39.77
N LEU A 1006 26.36 17.91 -38.98
CA LEU A 1006 26.36 17.98 -37.52
C LEU A 1006 27.75 17.67 -36.90
N ASP A 1007 28.53 16.78 -37.53
CA ASP A 1007 29.88 16.42 -37.09
C ASP A 1007 30.97 17.40 -37.61
N THR A 1008 30.63 18.32 -38.53
CA THR A 1008 31.54 19.32 -39.11
C THR A 1008 31.98 20.39 -38.09
N LYS A 1009 33.29 20.66 -38.04
CA LYS A 1009 33.91 21.69 -37.18
C LYS A 1009 34.29 22.98 -37.92
N GLU A 1010 34.18 22.98 -39.24
CA GLU A 1010 34.43 24.15 -40.08
C GLU A 1010 33.18 25.03 -40.07
N ILE A 1011 33.27 26.19 -39.43
CA ILE A 1011 32.15 27.13 -39.26
C ILE A 1011 32.72 28.55 -39.43
N PRO A 1012 32.11 29.41 -40.27
CA PRO A 1012 30.97 29.15 -41.13
C PRO A 1012 31.33 28.31 -42.36
N ASN A 1013 30.39 27.50 -42.84
CA ASN A 1013 30.55 26.65 -44.04
C ASN A 1013 29.22 26.54 -44.82
N LYS A 1014 29.26 25.94 -46.00
CA LYS A 1014 28.10 25.66 -46.86
C LYS A 1014 28.03 24.17 -47.19
N HIS A 1015 26.84 23.61 -47.10
CA HIS A 1015 26.57 22.19 -47.40
C HIS A 1015 25.44 22.06 -48.40
N LEU A 1016 25.49 21.01 -49.22
CA LEU A 1016 24.44 20.62 -50.15
C LEU A 1016 23.85 19.28 -49.69
N LEU A 1017 22.54 19.21 -49.48
CA LEU A 1017 21.83 18.07 -48.89
C LEU A 1017 20.79 17.51 -49.86
N ARG A 1018 20.62 16.17 -49.89
CA ARG A 1018 19.50 15.50 -50.57
C ARG A 1018 18.54 14.96 -49.50
N VAL A 1019 17.41 15.65 -49.31
CA VAL A 1019 16.56 15.55 -48.11
C VAL A 1019 15.08 15.76 -48.47
N HIS A 1020 14.18 15.34 -47.60
CA HIS A 1020 12.76 15.72 -47.62
C HIS A 1020 12.50 16.78 -46.56
N ILE A 1021 11.53 17.69 -46.79
CA ILE A 1021 10.95 18.46 -45.67
C ILE A 1021 10.02 17.50 -44.91
N ARG A 1022 10.32 17.28 -43.63
CA ARG A 1022 9.57 16.41 -42.72
C ARG A 1022 8.45 17.14 -41.99
N ASP A 1023 8.69 18.39 -41.60
CA ASP A 1023 7.81 19.25 -40.81
C ASP A 1023 8.22 20.73 -41.02
N PHE A 1024 7.38 21.68 -40.60
CA PHE A 1024 7.70 23.11 -40.59
C PHE A 1024 7.13 23.83 -39.36
N PHE A 1025 7.86 24.81 -38.84
CA PHE A 1025 7.47 25.58 -37.65
C PHE A 1025 7.56 27.10 -37.87
N PRO A 1026 6.54 27.91 -37.49
CA PRO A 1026 5.28 27.51 -36.82
C PRO A 1026 4.33 26.70 -37.70
N PHE A 1027 3.41 25.93 -37.12
CA PHE A 1027 2.57 24.99 -37.89
C PHE A 1027 1.52 25.65 -38.81
N SER A 1028 1.32 26.98 -38.75
CA SER A 1028 0.49 27.75 -39.69
C SER A 1028 1.35 28.71 -40.50
N LEU A 1029 1.15 28.73 -41.83
CA LEU A 1029 1.84 29.63 -42.77
C LEU A 1029 1.56 31.11 -42.45
N GLU A 1030 0.40 31.44 -41.89
CA GLU A 1030 0.04 32.79 -41.40
C GLU A 1030 1.04 33.36 -40.38
N GLN A 1031 1.77 32.48 -39.68
CA GLN A 1031 2.72 32.84 -38.63
C GLN A 1031 4.19 32.84 -39.12
N PHE A 1032 4.42 32.65 -40.43
CA PHE A 1032 5.76 32.69 -41.03
C PHE A 1032 6.38 34.09 -41.03
N VAL A 1033 5.57 35.14 -40.93
CA VAL A 1033 6.03 36.52 -40.78
C VAL A 1033 5.96 36.95 -39.32
N MET A 1034 7.05 37.48 -38.80
CA MET A 1034 7.13 38.06 -37.45
C MET A 1034 7.30 39.58 -37.48
N ARG A 1035 6.72 40.25 -36.49
CA ARG A 1035 6.93 41.69 -36.24
C ARG A 1035 8.23 41.92 -35.46
N ARG A 1036 9.08 42.84 -35.92
CA ARG A 1036 10.31 43.29 -35.22
C ARG A 1036 10.40 44.81 -35.19
N CYS A 1037 10.97 45.36 -34.12
CA CYS A 1037 11.18 46.80 -33.99
C CYS A 1037 12.38 47.27 -34.83
N LYS A 1038 12.20 48.26 -35.71
CA LYS A 1038 13.27 48.90 -36.51
C LYS A 1038 14.37 49.54 -35.65
N HIS A 1039 14.08 49.92 -34.40
CA HIS A 1039 15.03 50.63 -33.52
C HIS A 1039 15.82 49.72 -32.58
N CYS A 1040 15.21 48.65 -32.04
CA CYS A 1040 15.87 47.75 -31.09
C CYS A 1040 15.93 46.28 -31.52
N ASP A 1041 15.43 45.96 -32.72
CA ASP A 1041 15.38 44.65 -33.38
C ASP A 1041 14.74 43.49 -32.59
N LYS A 1042 14.12 43.77 -31.44
CA LYS A 1042 13.39 42.78 -30.64
C LYS A 1042 12.13 42.31 -31.37
N LYS A 1043 11.80 41.02 -31.21
CA LYS A 1043 10.48 40.48 -31.57
C LYS A 1043 9.40 41.28 -30.83
N ILE A 1044 8.37 41.67 -31.57
CA ILE A 1044 7.11 42.17 -31.02
C ILE A 1044 6.17 40.97 -30.90
N ASP A 1045 5.53 40.82 -29.75
CA ASP A 1045 4.50 39.81 -29.51
C ASP A 1045 3.25 40.15 -30.33
N ASP A 1046 2.66 39.17 -31.00
CA ASP A 1046 1.54 39.29 -31.93
C ASP A 1046 0.34 40.10 -31.41
N ARG A 1047 0.16 40.16 -30.08
CA ARG A 1047 -0.89 40.97 -29.43
C ARG A 1047 -0.66 42.48 -29.51
N TYR A 1048 0.52 42.93 -29.93
CA TYR A 1048 0.87 44.34 -30.09
C TYR A 1048 1.13 44.67 -31.56
N LEU A 1049 0.62 45.83 -31.99
CA LEU A 1049 0.89 46.41 -33.31
C LEU A 1049 2.22 47.18 -33.34
N GLU A 1050 2.84 47.42 -32.17
CA GLU A 1050 4.01 48.28 -32.01
C GLU A 1050 4.94 47.81 -30.88
N CYS A 1051 6.12 48.42 -30.81
CA CYS A 1051 7.16 48.06 -29.85
C CYS A 1051 7.04 48.87 -28.56
N LEU A 1052 6.42 48.32 -27.50
CA LEU A 1052 6.23 49.02 -26.21
C LEU A 1052 7.50 49.67 -25.62
N PRO A 1053 8.72 49.09 -25.70
CA PRO A 1053 9.96 49.77 -25.28
C PRO A 1053 10.43 50.96 -26.16
N CYS A 1054 9.75 51.26 -27.27
CA CYS A 1054 10.14 52.27 -28.27
C CYS A 1054 8.92 53.10 -28.73
N LEU A 1055 7.99 53.35 -27.80
CA LEU A 1055 6.60 53.82 -27.99
C LEU A 1055 6.43 55.29 -28.48
N ASP A 1056 7.40 55.83 -29.21
CA ASP A 1056 7.54 57.26 -29.53
C ASP A 1056 7.56 57.54 -31.05
N VAL A 1057 7.27 56.53 -31.90
CA VAL A 1057 7.18 56.69 -33.36
C VAL A 1057 6.20 55.71 -34.01
N GLU A 1058 5.17 56.23 -34.69
CA GLU A 1058 4.10 55.47 -35.38
C GLU A 1058 4.56 54.65 -36.60
N THR A 1059 5.87 54.51 -36.82
CA THR A 1059 6.48 53.77 -37.94
C THR A 1059 7.48 52.70 -37.50
N THR A 1060 7.60 52.42 -36.19
CA THR A 1060 8.67 51.58 -35.61
C THR A 1060 8.70 50.11 -36.03
N VAL A 1061 7.66 49.53 -36.67
CA VAL A 1061 7.62 48.09 -36.99
C VAL A 1061 8.14 47.77 -38.39
N ARG A 1062 8.95 46.70 -38.49
CA ARG A 1062 9.21 45.95 -39.72
C ARG A 1062 8.67 44.52 -39.59
N HIS A 1063 8.17 43.97 -40.69
CA HIS A 1063 7.88 42.56 -40.84
C HIS A 1063 9.09 41.86 -41.44
N VAL A 1064 9.36 40.63 -41.01
CA VAL A 1064 10.40 39.75 -41.56
C VAL A 1064 9.90 38.31 -41.56
N PHE A 1065 10.24 37.51 -42.56
CA PHE A 1065 10.02 36.07 -42.54
C PHE A 1065 10.95 35.41 -41.50
N CYS A 1066 10.39 34.55 -40.66
CA CYS A 1066 11.12 33.77 -39.67
C CYS A 1066 10.35 32.48 -39.35
N PHE A 1067 10.69 31.43 -40.08
CA PHE A 1067 10.18 30.08 -39.90
C PHE A 1067 11.31 29.07 -40.08
N PHE A 1068 11.02 27.80 -39.81
CA PHE A 1068 12.00 26.72 -39.85
C PHE A 1068 11.44 25.51 -40.61
N PHE A 1069 12.28 24.86 -41.40
CA PHE A 1069 12.02 23.52 -41.92
C PHE A 1069 12.75 22.49 -41.06
N LEU A 1070 12.07 21.40 -40.74
CA LEU A 1070 12.71 20.19 -40.23
C LEU A 1070 13.00 19.29 -41.44
N LEU A 1071 14.27 19.15 -41.78
CA LEU A 1071 14.74 18.34 -42.89
C LEU A 1071 15.01 16.91 -42.44
N GLU A 1072 14.78 15.94 -43.31
CA GLU A 1072 15.00 14.50 -43.08
C GLU A 1072 15.78 13.89 -44.25
N ASP A 1073 16.92 13.24 -43.96
CA ASP A 1073 17.73 12.54 -44.97
C ASP A 1073 17.41 11.04 -45.08
N ALA A 1074 18.08 10.35 -46.02
CA ALA A 1074 17.86 8.93 -46.27
C ALA A 1074 18.24 8.01 -45.08
N ASP A 1075 19.07 8.49 -44.15
CA ASP A 1075 19.42 7.80 -42.89
C ASP A 1075 18.39 8.06 -41.77
N GLY A 1076 17.32 8.81 -42.07
CA GLY A 1076 16.34 9.27 -41.09
C GLY A 1076 16.93 10.22 -40.06
N LYS A 1077 17.97 11.00 -40.43
CA LYS A 1077 18.50 12.08 -39.58
C LYS A 1077 17.73 13.36 -39.80
N GLU A 1078 17.58 14.12 -38.71
CA GLU A 1078 16.75 15.31 -38.66
C GLU A 1078 17.62 16.55 -38.47
N LEU A 1079 17.38 17.61 -39.24
CA LEU A 1079 18.07 18.90 -39.13
C LEU A 1079 17.08 20.07 -39.17
N LEU A 1080 17.11 20.94 -38.16
CA LEU A 1080 16.28 22.14 -38.13
C LEU A 1080 17.02 23.30 -38.83
N VAL A 1081 16.44 23.81 -39.91
CA VAL A 1081 17.04 24.87 -40.74
C VAL A 1081 16.11 26.08 -40.77
N SER A 1082 16.65 27.25 -40.46
CA SER A 1082 15.93 28.53 -40.48
C SER A 1082 15.78 29.10 -41.89
N VAL A 1083 14.68 29.80 -42.14
CA VAL A 1083 14.41 30.55 -43.37
C VAL A 1083 14.17 32.02 -43.03
N SER A 1084 14.81 32.91 -43.79
CA SER A 1084 14.82 34.37 -43.59
C SER A 1084 14.57 35.11 -44.91
N ASP A 1085 14.31 36.43 -44.83
CA ASP A 1085 14.06 37.32 -45.98
C ASP A 1085 15.12 37.24 -47.11
N GLU A 1086 16.33 36.78 -46.81
CA GLU A 1086 17.45 36.67 -47.76
C GLU A 1086 17.37 35.40 -48.64
N CYS A 1087 16.46 34.47 -48.33
CA CYS A 1087 16.31 33.22 -49.07
C CYS A 1087 15.70 33.45 -50.48
N PRO A 1088 16.27 32.90 -51.57
CA PRO A 1088 15.72 33.02 -52.93
C PRO A 1088 14.25 32.58 -53.03
N LEU A 1089 13.85 31.58 -52.24
CA LEU A 1089 12.47 31.10 -52.14
C LEU A 1089 11.47 32.23 -51.81
N LEU A 1090 11.88 33.24 -51.04
CA LEU A 1090 11.02 34.35 -50.62
C LEU A 1090 11.20 35.62 -51.47
N GLN A 1091 12.09 35.61 -52.45
CA GLN A 1091 12.43 36.79 -53.24
C GLN A 1091 11.20 37.37 -53.98
N GLY A 1092 10.93 38.65 -53.75
CA GLY A 1092 9.81 39.36 -54.36
C GLY A 1092 8.48 39.28 -53.60
N LEU A 1093 8.34 38.41 -52.58
CA LEU A 1093 7.18 38.44 -51.69
C LEU A 1093 7.22 39.70 -50.81
N ALA A 1094 6.06 40.31 -50.58
CA ALA A 1094 5.95 41.45 -49.69
C ALA A 1094 6.01 41.00 -48.21
N THR A 1095 6.93 41.57 -47.42
CA THR A 1095 6.95 41.36 -45.97
C THR A 1095 5.85 42.19 -45.29
N ILE A 1096 4.66 41.61 -45.22
CA ILE A 1096 3.47 42.14 -44.54
C ILE A 1096 2.83 41.05 -43.67
N ASP A 1097 1.90 41.43 -42.79
CA ASP A 1097 1.21 40.46 -41.93
C ASP A 1097 0.29 39.57 -42.78
N LEU A 1098 0.60 38.28 -42.87
CA LEU A 1098 -0.10 37.31 -43.73
C LEU A 1098 -1.56 37.06 -43.30
N ARG A 1099 -1.94 37.54 -42.10
CA ARG A 1099 -3.33 37.52 -41.61
C ARG A 1099 -4.16 38.69 -42.13
N GLU A 1100 -3.50 39.75 -42.60
CA GLU A 1100 -4.13 40.98 -43.09
C GLU A 1100 -4.28 40.97 -44.62
N ASP A 1101 -3.38 40.29 -45.36
CA ASP A 1101 -3.50 40.09 -46.81
C ASP A 1101 -3.47 38.59 -47.20
N PRO A 1102 -4.65 37.98 -47.47
CA PRO A 1102 -4.73 36.58 -47.89
C PRO A 1102 -4.15 36.34 -49.30
N SER A 1103 -3.92 37.39 -50.09
CA SER A 1103 -3.34 37.28 -51.45
C SER A 1103 -1.86 36.89 -51.37
N ILE A 1104 -1.11 37.54 -50.46
CA ILE A 1104 0.31 37.23 -50.22
C ILE A 1104 0.46 35.91 -49.45
N LEU A 1105 -0.49 35.56 -48.57
CA LEU A 1105 -0.55 34.22 -47.97
C LEU A 1105 -0.76 33.13 -49.04
N GLN A 1106 -1.60 33.37 -50.05
CA GLN A 1106 -1.77 32.44 -51.16
C GLN A 1106 -0.51 32.36 -52.05
N GLU A 1107 0.11 33.49 -52.41
CA GLU A 1107 1.36 33.47 -53.20
C GLU A 1107 2.51 32.74 -52.47
N LEU A 1108 2.61 32.92 -51.15
CA LEU A 1108 3.52 32.14 -50.30
C LEU A 1108 3.16 30.65 -50.32
N THR A 1109 1.87 30.31 -50.20
CA THR A 1109 1.41 28.91 -50.21
C THR A 1109 1.72 28.23 -51.54
N ASP A 1110 1.35 28.84 -52.67
CA ASP A 1110 1.58 28.34 -54.03
C ASP A 1110 3.07 28.14 -54.32
N ARG A 1111 3.93 29.00 -53.76
CA ARG A 1111 5.38 28.92 -53.91
C ARG A 1111 6.03 27.89 -52.98
N LEU A 1112 5.45 27.61 -51.82
CA LEU A 1112 5.95 26.61 -50.87
C LEU A 1112 5.44 25.20 -51.16
N GLU A 1113 4.21 25.03 -51.67
CA GLU A 1113 3.58 23.72 -51.94
C GLU A 1113 4.48 22.74 -52.72
N PRO A 1114 5.22 23.12 -53.78
CA PRO A 1114 6.13 22.22 -54.47
C PRO A 1114 7.21 21.60 -53.56
N PHE A 1115 7.59 22.26 -52.47
CA PHE A 1115 8.64 21.82 -51.56
C PHE A 1115 8.09 21.15 -50.30
N ILE A 1116 7.05 21.72 -49.70
CA ILE A 1116 6.44 21.20 -48.45
C ILE A 1116 5.37 20.13 -48.69
N GLY A 1117 4.99 19.87 -49.96
CA GLY A 1117 3.96 18.91 -50.33
C GLY A 1117 2.67 19.12 -49.54
N ASN A 1118 2.07 18.03 -49.06
CA ASN A 1118 0.81 18.11 -48.31
C ASN A 1118 0.96 18.40 -46.80
N LEU A 1119 2.10 18.91 -46.31
CA LEU A 1119 2.30 19.17 -44.86
C LEU A 1119 1.25 20.12 -44.27
N VAL A 1120 0.77 21.09 -45.06
CA VAL A 1120 -0.33 21.98 -44.65
C VAL A 1120 -1.60 21.19 -44.30
N ASP A 1121 -1.93 20.15 -45.08
CA ASP A 1121 -3.07 19.27 -44.80
C ASP A 1121 -2.79 18.29 -43.67
N VAL A 1122 -1.53 17.88 -43.47
CA VAL A 1122 -1.12 17.11 -42.29
C VAL A 1122 -1.35 17.91 -41.01
N HIS A 1123 -0.97 19.19 -40.97
CA HIS A 1123 -1.15 20.05 -39.79
C HIS A 1123 -2.63 20.39 -39.55
N LYS A 1124 -3.40 20.65 -40.62
CA LYS A 1124 -4.87 20.78 -40.55
C LYS A 1124 -5.54 19.50 -40.07
N GLY A 1125 -5.05 18.34 -40.51
CA GLY A 1125 -5.52 17.01 -40.09
C GLY A 1125 -5.28 16.76 -38.61
N ILE A 1126 -4.04 16.94 -38.15
CA ILE A 1126 -3.65 16.85 -36.72
C ILE A 1126 -4.54 17.77 -35.86
N SER A 1127 -4.82 18.99 -36.32
CA SER A 1127 -5.69 19.96 -35.64
C SER A 1127 -7.17 19.51 -35.58
N ARG A 1128 -7.61 18.58 -36.43
CA ARG A 1128 -8.94 17.93 -36.41
C ARG A 1128 -8.93 16.54 -35.77
N GLY A 1129 -7.77 15.99 -35.40
CA GLY A 1129 -7.62 14.60 -34.96
C GLY A 1129 -7.55 13.56 -36.10
N GLU A 1130 -7.41 14.02 -37.34
CA GLU A 1130 -7.32 13.17 -38.54
C GLU A 1130 -5.86 12.82 -38.87
N GLN A 1131 -5.55 11.55 -39.13
CA GLN A 1131 -4.25 11.17 -39.70
C GLN A 1131 -4.25 11.27 -41.22
N VAL A 1132 -3.65 12.34 -41.74
CA VAL A 1132 -3.33 12.52 -43.16
C VAL A 1132 -1.91 11.99 -43.40
N ALA A 1133 -1.72 11.13 -44.41
CA ALA A 1133 -0.41 10.61 -44.75
C ALA A 1133 0.49 11.71 -45.36
N ARG A 1134 1.69 11.90 -44.78
CA ARG A 1134 2.72 12.84 -45.26
C ARG A 1134 3.24 12.41 -46.63
N ARG A 1135 3.27 13.35 -47.58
CA ARG A 1135 3.82 13.21 -48.93
C ARG A 1135 4.60 14.50 -49.27
N THR A 1136 5.92 14.41 -49.18
CA THR A 1136 6.85 15.51 -49.51
C THR A 1136 7.94 14.99 -50.46
N PRO A 1137 8.30 15.76 -51.51
CA PRO A 1137 9.28 15.32 -52.49
C PRO A 1137 10.70 15.34 -51.93
N ALA A 1138 11.62 14.66 -52.61
CA ALA A 1138 13.05 14.81 -52.37
C ALA A 1138 13.53 16.15 -52.95
N LEU A 1139 14.36 16.85 -52.19
CA LEU A 1139 14.87 18.18 -52.49
C LEU A 1139 16.40 18.18 -52.44
N ASN A 1140 17.01 18.98 -53.33
CA ASN A 1140 18.40 19.36 -53.25
C ASN A 1140 18.46 20.72 -52.54
N ILE A 1141 18.98 20.77 -51.31
CA ILE A 1141 18.95 21.95 -50.46
C ILE A 1141 20.37 22.44 -50.17
N SER A 1142 20.66 23.71 -50.46
CA SER A 1142 21.87 24.37 -50.02
C SER A 1142 21.64 25.08 -48.70
N ILE A 1143 22.47 24.80 -47.70
CA ILE A 1143 22.41 25.42 -46.38
C ILE A 1143 23.74 26.04 -45.98
N GLY A 1144 23.68 27.13 -45.21
CA GLY A 1144 24.82 27.73 -44.54
C GLY A 1144 24.77 27.40 -43.05
N CYS A 1145 25.93 27.18 -42.43
CA CYS A 1145 26.07 27.08 -40.98
C CYS A 1145 26.90 28.25 -40.44
N TRP A 1146 26.56 28.76 -39.25
CA TRP A 1146 27.33 29.78 -38.54
C TRP A 1146 27.17 29.64 -37.02
N GLN A 1147 28.18 30.08 -36.26
CA GLN A 1147 28.10 30.15 -34.80
C GLN A 1147 27.41 31.45 -34.38
N ASN A 1148 26.56 31.40 -33.36
CA ASN A 1148 25.92 32.59 -32.80
C ASN A 1148 26.85 33.26 -31.79
N GLU A 1149 27.18 34.54 -31.95
CA GLU A 1149 28.11 35.25 -31.04
C GLU A 1149 27.72 35.22 -29.56
N ASN A 1150 26.43 34.96 -29.26
CA ASN A 1150 25.90 34.95 -27.90
C ASN A 1150 25.65 33.53 -27.35
N VAL A 1151 25.82 32.46 -28.16
CA VAL A 1151 25.48 31.08 -27.77
C VAL A 1151 26.37 30.08 -28.52
N ASP A 1152 26.95 29.09 -27.82
CA ASP A 1152 27.71 27.97 -28.41
C ASP A 1152 26.85 26.96 -29.22
N THR A 1153 25.78 27.43 -29.84
CA THR A 1153 24.91 26.68 -30.77
C THR A 1153 25.18 27.09 -32.20
N VAL A 1154 25.50 26.11 -33.05
CA VAL A 1154 25.51 26.30 -34.51
C VAL A 1154 24.08 26.58 -34.98
N THR A 1155 23.92 27.60 -35.82
CA THR A 1155 22.66 27.91 -36.51
C THR A 1155 22.78 27.53 -37.97
N TYR A 1156 21.72 26.93 -38.52
CA TYR A 1156 21.63 26.54 -39.92
C TYR A 1156 20.57 27.38 -40.64
N GLY A 1157 20.91 27.88 -41.83
CA GLY A 1157 20.03 28.72 -42.65
C GLY A 1157 19.91 28.22 -44.09
N LEU A 1158 18.70 28.31 -44.64
CA LEU A 1158 18.39 27.94 -46.02
C LEU A 1158 18.98 28.97 -46.99
N LEU A 1159 19.94 28.54 -47.82
CA LEU A 1159 20.55 29.37 -48.85
C LEU A 1159 19.87 29.19 -50.21
N ASP A 1160 19.48 27.97 -50.55
CA ASP A 1160 18.82 27.65 -51.83
C ASP A 1160 18.06 26.32 -51.76
N VAL A 1161 17.07 26.12 -52.63
CA VAL A 1161 16.27 24.89 -52.70
C VAL A 1161 15.82 24.57 -54.13
N GLU A 1162 16.20 23.39 -54.61
CA GLU A 1162 15.72 22.82 -55.87
C GLU A 1162 14.94 21.51 -55.61
N LEU A 1163 13.97 21.22 -56.48
CA LEU A 1163 13.38 19.89 -56.57
C LEU A 1163 14.45 18.89 -57.04
N ALA A 1164 14.67 17.80 -56.29
CA ALA A 1164 15.55 16.75 -56.77
C ALA A 1164 14.88 16.07 -57.98
N ARG A 1165 15.53 16.15 -59.15
CA ARG A 1165 15.06 15.43 -60.34
C ARG A 1165 15.18 13.93 -60.07
N LEU A 1166 14.10 13.21 -60.38
CA LEU A 1166 14.04 11.75 -60.43
C LEU A 1166 14.77 11.24 -61.68
#